data_AF-A0A1G1C4C4-F1
#
_entry.id   AF-A0A1G1C4C4-F1
#
_cell.length_a   1.000
_cell.length_b   1.000
_cell.length_c   1.000
_cell.angle_alpha   90.00
_cell.angle_beta   90.00
_cell.angle_gamma   90.00
#
_symmetry.space_group_name_H-M   'P 1'
#
loop_
_entity.id
_entity.type
_entity.pdbx_description
1 polymer ?
#
loop_
_entity_poly.entity_id
_entity_poly.type
_entity_poly.pdbx_seq_one_letter_code
_entity_poly.pdbx_strand_id
1 'polypeptide(L)'
;MCWLLALAPLLAAEDLAYDLAKVKGIEYYRGPDSGRALLSRNGFVVVPHYSHRIFAPYFEENLPHYVTTDSVHQTFHTIFEDEIKNMETAFAAEVAALSRDMLAQVRELRSNAGGLSAPEAGAADLAEAYFAVATTLIADKPDALPDPASPAAQELRLIDAAKGIAVSPGFGYKLDYSQFKPRGFYTETPVLQRLFRTMSWYGNAAFRLESDRETRAALRIAQAYAQCPPAQERWRKLDRVYTYFIGRCDDLTPDEYATVLKRLADLKLPDLIASFRVEAASLRNPTVNSMVLDPGQMQDWPAHTKGLRFFGNRALPDSQALVELTDPKVPGRAFPCGLDVLTANGSKRAAELAAARPDSRMPGYAEGMARARVLLDAVKADSAPTQYAEFLRLADSVTAPPLEKAPPFARTTAYADKNQMTALAMWASMRHAWVLQAKQSFAALCCHDEKKIPGYVELNPEFFRRMRIVLQGTIAALRNAEGADIKRLEAFDTLVRQLTTVVDKERKGDPFTPEEVKLLEEYGYHLSALQGFPSNYNADGTMPWMALIADVHSERQSGKCLEVGTGGGMPMYLIIEYDGVPQLLIGGVYSYCEFQQPISARLTDEEWRGMWASGHMPALPAWTASFMPGFDAAAVIARIRNGELVEEAPFVNTPELDAFLERALRPDGALAGKVNYCWAFRLAAQRLGHRMAPVLLEALGHPEFWAMAEKAYMGDSRNTAEVVIPSIIEDHDIPALVKIALGEDGDAAWFVQLVVEQNPPVYETGIPTQAARAKMIERLAVALFEAAAKKGKSALSRVNIAMWVNWYASKDMTPALLTLWRRYPDSADKSQAVAALADIWRNAPAEPGHGPRLPTTATPEDLARWEAEMRRMTLSTLKAGDDYAADDAAELAAVLHMPEAVPHIAKCAAANNSSGKAVTALVMIGTDAAIAALANLPLPRVDGKSGAAAEYVRTLGQTRSPRAVARLRALLTNTADAGSARVCDLAAHALSLAIPPGPGFDICAFVEQRDVKIKEWQEYLGKQPAPGGGP
;
A
#
# COMPACT_ATOMS: atom_id res chain seq x y z
N MET A 1 -12.32 55.94 -44.37
CA MET A 1 -12.36 56.25 -42.92
C MET A 1 -13.17 55.17 -42.17
N CYS A 2 -12.90 53.88 -42.42
CA CYS A 2 -13.79 52.77 -42.01
C CYS A 2 -13.05 51.49 -41.58
N TRP A 3 -11.81 51.60 -41.08
CA TRP A 3 -10.92 50.46 -40.78
C TRP A 3 -10.24 50.58 -39.39
N LEU A 4 -10.90 51.27 -38.44
CA LEU A 4 -10.36 51.57 -37.10
C LEU A 4 -11.24 51.03 -35.94
N LEU A 5 -12.09 50.03 -36.21
CA LEU A 5 -13.05 49.45 -35.25
C LEU A 5 -13.05 47.91 -35.26
N ALA A 6 -11.87 47.29 -35.43
CA ALA A 6 -11.72 45.83 -35.53
C ALA A 6 -10.49 45.30 -34.77
N LEU A 7 -10.10 45.95 -33.67
CA LEU A 7 -8.99 45.55 -32.80
C LEU A 7 -9.39 45.69 -31.33
N ALA A 8 -8.98 44.69 -30.53
CA ALA A 8 -9.40 44.42 -29.15
C ALA A 8 -10.88 43.96 -29.00
N PRO A 9 -11.18 43.07 -28.03
CA PRO A 9 -10.27 42.50 -27.02
C PRO A 9 -9.43 41.31 -27.54
N LEU A 10 -8.14 41.30 -27.21
CA LEU A 10 -7.50 40.04 -26.82
C LEU A 10 -8.12 39.65 -25.47
N LEU A 11 -8.25 38.35 -25.19
CA LEU A 11 -8.71 37.86 -23.88
C LEU A 11 -7.71 38.22 -22.78
N ALA A 12 -7.88 39.41 -22.20
CA ALA A 12 -7.54 39.63 -20.81
C ALA A 12 -8.43 38.72 -19.96
N ALA A 13 -7.91 38.20 -18.84
CA ALA A 13 -8.72 37.43 -17.92
C ALA A 13 -9.78 38.34 -17.28
N GLU A 14 -11.05 37.97 -17.42
CA GLU A 14 -12.12 38.57 -16.62
C GLU A 14 -12.09 37.96 -15.22
N ASP A 15 -11.62 38.74 -14.24
CA ASP A 15 -11.77 38.42 -12.83
C ASP A 15 -13.27 38.43 -12.47
N LEU A 16 -13.79 37.32 -11.94
CA LEU A 16 -15.22 37.17 -11.64
C LEU A 16 -15.65 37.98 -10.41
N ALA A 17 -14.71 38.28 -9.50
CA ALA A 17 -14.88 39.14 -8.34
C ALA A 17 -16.11 38.81 -7.46
N TYR A 18 -16.32 37.53 -7.16
CA TYR A 18 -17.43 37.06 -6.32
C TYR A 18 -17.41 37.69 -4.93
N ASP A 19 -18.55 38.25 -4.53
CA ASP A 19 -18.81 38.69 -3.16
C ASP A 19 -19.01 37.48 -2.25
N LEU A 20 -17.93 37.06 -1.60
CA LEU A 20 -17.90 35.87 -0.74
C LEU A 20 -18.87 35.96 0.46
N ALA A 21 -19.30 37.15 0.88
CA ALA A 21 -20.28 37.28 1.97
C ALA A 21 -21.70 36.84 1.55
N LYS A 22 -21.95 36.65 0.24
CA LYS A 22 -23.21 36.11 -0.31
C LYS A 22 -23.13 34.61 -0.64
N VAL A 23 -21.94 34.00 -0.57
CA VAL A 23 -21.72 32.59 -0.92
C VAL A 23 -22.16 31.71 0.23
N LYS A 24 -23.17 30.87 0.02
CA LYS A 24 -23.65 29.90 1.02
C LYS A 24 -22.60 28.82 1.25
N GLY A 25 -22.24 28.55 2.51
CA GLY A 25 -21.23 27.57 2.87
C GLY A 25 -19.79 28.11 2.95
N ILE A 26 -19.58 29.42 2.79
CA ILE A 26 -18.27 30.08 2.89
C ILE A 26 -17.62 29.96 4.29
N GLU A 27 -18.43 29.65 5.30
CA GLU A 27 -18.06 29.31 6.67
C GLU A 27 -17.36 27.95 6.80
N TYR A 28 -17.52 27.04 5.83
CA TYR A 28 -16.83 25.74 5.75
C TYR A 28 -15.58 25.76 4.87
N TYR A 29 -15.18 26.94 4.37
CA TYR A 29 -13.87 27.08 3.73
C TYR A 29 -12.74 26.86 4.75
N ARG A 30 -11.82 25.93 4.46
CA ARG A 30 -10.63 25.61 5.27
C ARG A 30 -9.36 25.90 4.48
N GLY A 31 -8.99 27.18 4.43
CA GLY A 31 -7.80 27.66 3.74
C GLY A 31 -7.47 29.11 4.13
N PRO A 32 -6.27 29.60 3.78
CA PRO A 32 -5.78 30.92 4.19
C PRO A 32 -6.52 32.06 3.46
N ASP A 33 -6.40 33.29 3.97
CA ASP A 33 -7.02 34.48 3.38
C ASP A 33 -6.53 34.80 1.96
N SER A 34 -5.26 34.46 1.64
CA SER A 34 -4.74 34.48 0.27
C SER A 34 -5.55 33.56 -0.67
N GLY A 35 -6.11 32.47 -0.13
CA GLY A 35 -7.00 31.56 -0.84
C GLY A 35 -8.44 32.08 -0.97
N ARG A 36 -8.92 32.86 0.01
CA ARG A 36 -10.20 33.61 -0.13
C ARG A 36 -10.10 34.64 -1.27
N ALA A 37 -8.98 35.35 -1.39
CA ALA A 37 -8.75 36.27 -2.51
C ALA A 37 -8.77 35.55 -3.87
N LEU A 38 -8.16 34.38 -3.98
CA LEU A 38 -8.22 33.53 -5.18
C LEU A 38 -9.64 33.03 -5.48
N LEU A 39 -10.37 32.56 -4.46
CA LEU A 39 -11.75 32.09 -4.59
C LEU A 39 -12.70 33.19 -5.09
N SER A 40 -12.56 34.41 -4.56
CA SER A 40 -13.32 35.58 -5.03
C SER A 40 -12.98 35.92 -6.50
N ARG A 41 -11.69 35.97 -6.84
CA ARG A 41 -11.22 36.35 -8.18
C ARG A 41 -11.56 35.32 -9.26
N ASN A 42 -11.23 34.05 -9.00
CA ASN A 42 -11.29 32.96 -9.97
C ASN A 42 -12.65 32.22 -9.97
N GLY A 43 -13.45 32.35 -8.90
CA GLY A 43 -14.59 31.45 -8.62
C GLY A 43 -14.19 30.09 -8.03
N PHE A 44 -12.89 29.78 -7.93
CA PHE A 44 -12.37 28.56 -7.32
C PHE A 44 -10.97 28.75 -6.72
N VAL A 45 -10.58 27.87 -5.80
CA VAL A 45 -9.24 27.78 -5.23
C VAL A 45 -8.90 26.33 -4.88
N VAL A 46 -7.67 25.91 -5.13
CA VAL A 46 -7.15 24.63 -4.62
C VAL A 46 -6.30 24.92 -3.39
N VAL A 47 -6.64 24.37 -2.23
CA VAL A 47 -5.84 24.55 -1.01
C VAL A 47 -4.80 23.42 -0.96
N PRO A 48 -3.49 23.70 -0.77
CA PRO A 48 -2.45 22.69 -0.64
C PRO A 48 -2.46 22.01 0.74
N HIS A 49 -3.61 21.39 1.05
CA HIS A 49 -3.85 20.50 2.17
C HIS A 49 -3.86 19.07 1.59
N TYR A 50 -2.96 18.20 2.03
CA TYR A 50 -2.70 16.92 1.36
C TYR A 50 -3.29 15.74 2.14
N SER A 51 -4.45 15.26 1.71
CA SER A 51 -5.05 14.02 2.21
C SER A 51 -4.33 12.79 1.66
N HIS A 52 -4.25 11.73 2.46
CA HIS A 52 -3.63 10.46 2.04
C HIS A 52 -4.41 9.81 0.88
N ARG A 53 -5.70 10.10 0.69
CA ARG A 53 -6.53 9.63 -0.44
C ARG A 53 -7.35 10.73 -1.09
N ILE A 54 -7.52 10.66 -2.41
CA ILE A 54 -8.32 11.64 -3.20
C ILE A 54 -9.79 11.72 -2.78
N PHE A 55 -10.29 10.67 -2.10
CA PHE A 55 -11.68 10.60 -1.68
C PHE A 55 -11.95 11.36 -0.38
N ALA A 56 -10.93 11.73 0.39
CA ALA A 56 -11.11 12.37 1.69
C ALA A 56 -11.81 13.75 1.65
N PRO A 57 -11.60 14.62 0.64
CA PRO A 57 -12.40 15.83 0.47
C PRO A 57 -13.91 15.59 0.25
N TYR A 58 -14.32 14.35 -0.06
CA TYR A 58 -15.72 13.93 -0.20
C TYR A 58 -16.28 13.27 1.08
N PHE A 59 -15.71 13.62 2.24
CA PHE A 59 -16.30 13.41 3.57
C PHE A 59 -16.52 14.74 4.32
N GLU A 60 -16.35 15.90 3.68
CA GLU A 60 -16.79 17.17 4.23
C GLU A 60 -18.31 17.30 4.05
N GLU A 61 -19.05 16.64 4.95
CA GLU A 61 -20.53 16.62 5.04
C GLU A 61 -21.14 18.04 4.97
N ASN A 62 -20.35 19.08 5.27
CA ASN A 62 -20.84 20.44 5.24
C ASN A 62 -20.88 21.12 3.87
N LEU A 63 -20.34 20.51 2.80
CA LEU A 63 -20.35 21.09 1.46
C LEU A 63 -20.83 20.07 0.41
N PRO A 64 -21.65 20.49 -0.58
CA PRO A 64 -21.99 19.63 -1.70
C PRO A 64 -20.74 19.17 -2.47
N HIS A 65 -20.74 17.91 -2.90
CA HIS A 65 -19.64 17.32 -3.63
C HIS A 65 -19.57 17.84 -5.07
N TYR A 66 -18.38 18.25 -5.49
CA TYR A 66 -18.03 18.51 -6.88
C TYR A 66 -17.22 17.34 -7.43
N VAL A 67 -17.86 16.48 -8.22
CA VAL A 67 -17.24 15.29 -8.81
C VAL A 67 -16.25 15.71 -9.88
N THR A 68 -14.95 15.59 -9.60
CA THR A 68 -13.88 16.03 -10.51
C THR A 68 -13.51 14.93 -11.51
N THR A 69 -13.01 15.34 -12.67
CA THR A 69 -12.30 14.43 -13.58
C THR A 69 -11.04 13.83 -12.92
N ASP A 70 -10.43 14.54 -11.97
CA ASP A 70 -9.31 14.08 -11.15
C ASP A 70 -9.68 12.92 -10.20
N SER A 71 -10.81 12.98 -9.48
CA SER A 71 -11.31 11.88 -8.64
C SER A 71 -11.74 10.70 -9.51
N VAL A 72 -12.34 11.00 -10.67
CA VAL A 72 -12.61 10.06 -11.77
C VAL A 72 -11.32 9.63 -12.50
N HIS A 73 -10.13 9.93 -11.96
CA HIS A 73 -8.85 9.41 -12.42
C HIS A 73 -7.95 8.69 -11.38
N GLN A 74 -8.25 8.74 -10.05
CA GLN A 74 -7.42 8.04 -9.03
C GLN A 74 -7.97 6.76 -8.31
N THR A 75 -9.26 6.59 -8.05
CA THR A 75 -9.82 5.34 -7.44
C THR A 75 -9.66 4.01 -8.21
N PHE A 76 -10.26 3.85 -9.40
CA PHE A 76 -10.02 2.67 -10.26
C PHE A 76 -8.65 2.74 -10.97
N HIS A 77 -7.83 3.76 -10.66
CA HIS A 77 -6.37 3.67 -10.87
C HIS A 77 -5.75 2.69 -9.88
N THR A 78 -6.08 2.77 -8.59
CA THR A 78 -5.79 1.72 -7.60
C THR A 78 -6.25 0.35 -8.13
N ILE A 79 -7.44 0.27 -8.73
CA ILE A 79 -7.98 -0.99 -9.28
C ILE A 79 -7.18 -1.50 -10.48
N PHE A 80 -6.63 -0.64 -11.35
CA PHE A 80 -5.75 -1.13 -12.42
C PHE A 80 -4.44 -1.66 -11.87
N GLU A 81 -3.83 -0.91 -10.94
CA GLU A 81 -2.60 -1.34 -10.27
C GLU A 81 -2.82 -2.70 -9.60
N ASP A 82 -3.94 -2.87 -8.89
CA ASP A 82 -4.36 -4.16 -8.32
C ASP A 82 -4.54 -5.27 -9.38
N GLU A 83 -5.33 -5.05 -10.44
CA GLU A 83 -5.60 -6.14 -11.40
C GLU A 83 -4.39 -6.45 -12.31
N ILE A 84 -3.52 -5.49 -12.61
CA ILE A 84 -2.24 -5.72 -13.30
C ILE A 84 -1.26 -6.43 -12.38
N LYS A 85 -1.17 -6.07 -11.10
CA LYS A 85 -0.41 -6.79 -10.07
C LYS A 85 -0.90 -8.23 -9.88
N ASN A 86 -2.21 -8.46 -9.91
CA ASN A 86 -2.82 -9.81 -9.87
C ASN A 86 -2.42 -10.62 -11.11
N MET A 87 -2.60 -10.04 -12.31
CA MET A 87 -2.23 -10.65 -13.59
C MET A 87 -0.74 -10.97 -13.69
N GLU A 88 0.14 -10.04 -13.30
CA GLU A 88 1.58 -10.24 -13.37
C GLU A 88 2.09 -11.20 -12.29
N THR A 89 1.45 -11.26 -11.12
CA THR A 89 1.69 -12.31 -10.12
C THR A 89 1.44 -13.70 -10.71
N ALA A 90 0.40 -13.87 -11.54
CA ALA A 90 0.18 -15.11 -12.29
C ALA A 90 1.23 -15.30 -13.41
N PHE A 91 1.57 -14.24 -14.16
CA PHE A 91 2.58 -14.31 -15.23
C PHE A 91 3.97 -14.70 -14.73
N ALA A 92 4.32 -14.46 -13.47
CA ALA A 92 5.58 -14.94 -12.89
C ALA A 92 5.76 -16.47 -13.01
N ALA A 93 4.68 -17.25 -12.91
CA ALA A 93 4.74 -18.70 -13.12
C ALA A 93 4.98 -19.07 -14.60
N GLU A 94 4.34 -18.34 -15.53
CA GLU A 94 4.50 -18.53 -16.98
C GLU A 94 5.89 -18.10 -17.47
N VAL A 95 6.42 -17.00 -16.96
CA VAL A 95 7.80 -16.53 -17.20
C VAL A 95 8.80 -17.53 -16.63
N ALA A 96 8.53 -18.13 -15.46
CA ALA A 96 9.39 -19.19 -14.90
C ALA A 96 9.38 -20.46 -15.77
N ALA A 97 8.22 -20.88 -16.27
CA ALA A 97 8.11 -22.02 -17.18
C ALA A 97 8.80 -21.74 -18.52
N LEU A 98 8.52 -20.59 -19.14
CA LEU A 98 9.15 -20.14 -20.38
C LEU A 98 10.69 -20.07 -20.27
N SER A 99 11.22 -19.57 -19.15
CA SER A 99 12.67 -19.49 -18.92
C SER A 99 13.32 -20.87 -18.80
N ARG A 100 12.67 -21.82 -18.10
CA ARG A 100 13.13 -23.22 -18.01
C ARG A 100 13.08 -23.94 -19.35
N ASP A 101 11.97 -23.82 -20.08
CA ASP A 101 11.78 -24.48 -21.38
C ASP A 101 12.82 -23.97 -22.40
N MET A 102 13.06 -22.66 -22.46
CA MET A 102 14.11 -22.07 -23.30
C MET A 102 15.52 -22.49 -22.86
N LEU A 103 15.82 -22.53 -21.55
CA LEU A 103 17.11 -22.98 -21.04
C LEU A 103 17.40 -24.46 -21.39
N ALA A 104 16.38 -25.32 -21.28
CA ALA A 104 16.49 -26.72 -21.69
C ALA A 104 16.74 -26.83 -23.20
N GLN A 105 16.01 -26.07 -24.01
CA GLN A 105 16.11 -26.15 -25.46
C GLN A 105 17.44 -25.62 -26.02
N VAL A 106 18.02 -24.55 -25.46
CA VAL A 106 19.37 -24.09 -25.88
C VAL A 106 20.47 -25.07 -25.43
N ARG A 107 20.27 -25.80 -24.33
CA ARG A 107 21.17 -26.88 -23.88
C ARG A 107 21.08 -28.13 -24.77
N GLU A 108 19.88 -28.51 -25.21
CA GLU A 108 19.71 -29.57 -26.20
C GLU A 108 20.34 -29.18 -27.55
N LEU A 109 20.14 -27.94 -28.01
CA LEU A 109 20.83 -27.47 -29.22
C LEU A 109 22.36 -27.52 -29.06
N ARG A 110 22.91 -27.18 -27.88
CA ARG A 110 24.35 -27.25 -27.60
C ARG A 110 24.93 -28.68 -27.67
N SER A 111 24.15 -29.72 -27.40
CA SER A 111 24.65 -31.11 -27.43
C SER A 111 24.70 -31.73 -28.84
N ASN A 112 23.95 -31.18 -29.80
CA ASN A 112 23.86 -31.67 -31.16
C ASN A 112 24.97 -31.10 -32.06
N ALA A 113 25.97 -31.90 -32.43
CA ALA A 113 27.16 -31.43 -33.15
C ALA A 113 26.93 -31.15 -34.66
N GLY A 114 26.29 -30.01 -35.01
CA GLY A 114 26.19 -29.57 -36.41
C GLY A 114 25.52 -28.21 -36.65
N GLY A 115 25.90 -27.53 -37.74
CA GLY A 115 25.27 -26.26 -38.15
C GLY A 115 25.42 -25.14 -37.13
N LEU A 116 24.33 -24.41 -36.84
CA LEU A 116 24.29 -23.37 -35.80
C LEU A 116 24.68 -23.91 -34.40
N SER A 117 24.55 -25.21 -34.15
CA SER A 117 24.95 -25.82 -32.88
C SER A 117 26.46 -26.06 -32.73
N ALA A 118 27.28 -25.79 -33.75
CA ALA A 118 28.74 -25.87 -33.63
C ALA A 118 29.25 -24.98 -32.47
N PRO A 119 30.23 -25.42 -31.66
CA PRO A 119 30.73 -24.69 -30.49
C PRO A 119 31.72 -23.57 -30.87
N GLU A 120 31.24 -22.60 -31.66
CA GLU A 120 32.03 -21.45 -32.11
C GLU A 120 31.86 -20.21 -31.22
N ALA A 121 32.99 -19.56 -30.92
CA ALA A 121 33.12 -18.18 -30.43
C ALA A 121 32.29 -17.79 -29.19
N GLY A 122 32.01 -18.74 -28.27
CA GLY A 122 31.33 -18.45 -27.00
C GLY A 122 29.90 -17.90 -27.16
N ALA A 123 29.26 -18.17 -28.30
CA ALA A 123 27.90 -17.73 -28.61
C ALA A 123 26.84 -18.73 -28.10
N ALA A 124 27.17 -20.02 -28.01
CA ALA A 124 26.35 -21.00 -27.30
C ALA A 124 26.33 -20.71 -25.78
N ASP A 125 27.51 -20.42 -25.20
CA ASP A 125 27.65 -20.02 -23.79
C ASP A 125 26.89 -18.74 -23.45
N LEU A 126 26.83 -17.78 -24.37
CA LEU A 126 26.05 -16.55 -24.19
C LEU A 126 24.54 -16.83 -24.13
N ALA A 127 24.02 -17.65 -25.05
CA ALA A 127 22.61 -18.03 -25.07
C ALA A 127 22.21 -18.88 -23.84
N GLU A 128 23.08 -19.79 -23.39
CA GLU A 128 22.84 -20.58 -22.18
C GLU A 128 22.91 -19.70 -20.92
N ALA A 129 23.93 -18.83 -20.79
CA ALA A 129 24.06 -17.92 -19.66
C ALA A 129 22.86 -16.96 -19.55
N TYR A 130 22.35 -16.46 -20.67
CA TYR A 130 21.20 -15.56 -20.72
C TYR A 130 19.95 -16.16 -20.06
N PHE A 131 19.60 -17.40 -20.40
CA PHE A 131 18.47 -18.11 -19.79
C PHE A 131 18.81 -18.70 -18.40
N ALA A 132 20.06 -19.01 -18.11
CA ALA A 132 20.47 -19.42 -16.76
C ALA A 132 20.31 -18.27 -15.74
N VAL A 133 20.67 -17.04 -16.12
CA VAL A 133 20.39 -15.82 -15.32
C VAL A 133 18.89 -15.67 -15.10
N ALA A 134 18.08 -15.67 -16.16
CA ALA A 134 16.64 -15.50 -16.06
C ALA A 134 15.94 -16.58 -15.20
N THR A 135 16.28 -17.86 -15.41
CA THR A 135 15.75 -18.97 -14.61
C THR A 135 16.18 -18.89 -13.14
N THR A 136 17.35 -18.33 -12.84
CA THR A 136 17.79 -18.10 -11.45
C THR A 136 17.05 -16.92 -10.81
N LEU A 137 16.83 -15.83 -11.55
CA LEU A 137 16.14 -14.62 -11.04
C LEU A 137 14.66 -14.85 -10.74
N ILE A 138 13.96 -15.66 -11.53
CA ILE A 138 12.51 -15.89 -11.39
C ILE A 138 12.16 -16.93 -10.31
N ALA A 139 13.07 -17.87 -10.03
CA ALA A 139 12.84 -18.96 -9.10
C ALA A 139 12.81 -18.49 -7.63
N ASP A 140 11.87 -19.03 -6.84
CA ASP A 140 11.88 -18.84 -5.38
C ASP A 140 13.08 -19.53 -4.73
N LYS A 141 13.40 -20.74 -5.23
CA LYS A 141 14.60 -21.51 -4.95
C LYS A 141 15.05 -22.15 -6.27
N PRO A 142 16.21 -21.77 -6.84
CA PRO A 142 16.68 -22.36 -8.09
C PRO A 142 17.20 -23.79 -7.85
N ASP A 143 16.84 -24.73 -8.72
CA ASP A 143 17.24 -26.15 -8.62
C ASP A 143 18.77 -26.35 -8.67
N ALA A 144 19.47 -25.45 -9.38
CA ALA A 144 20.92 -25.34 -9.39
C ALA A 144 21.33 -23.88 -9.62
N LEU A 145 22.34 -23.42 -8.90
CA LEU A 145 22.99 -22.12 -9.16
C LEU A 145 24.05 -22.26 -10.28
N PRO A 146 24.30 -21.21 -11.08
CA PRO A 146 25.44 -21.19 -11.99
C PRO A 146 26.78 -21.27 -11.23
N ASP A 147 27.82 -21.82 -11.87
CA ASP A 147 29.19 -21.83 -11.35
C ASP A 147 29.62 -20.40 -10.94
N PRO A 148 30.11 -20.16 -9.71
CA PRO A 148 30.56 -18.84 -9.23
C PRO A 148 31.60 -18.13 -10.13
N ALA A 149 32.36 -18.86 -10.94
CA ALA A 149 33.30 -18.31 -11.92
C ALA A 149 32.62 -17.92 -13.25
N SER A 150 31.46 -18.49 -13.57
CA SER A 150 30.75 -18.25 -14.84
C SER A 150 30.29 -16.80 -15.01
N PRO A 151 30.14 -16.31 -16.26
CA PRO A 151 29.54 -15.00 -16.52
C PRO A 151 28.14 -14.85 -15.90
N ALA A 152 27.31 -15.91 -15.89
CA ALA A 152 25.98 -15.88 -15.30
C ALA A 152 26.00 -15.57 -13.79
N ALA A 153 26.92 -16.18 -13.03
CA ALA A 153 27.09 -15.87 -11.61
C ALA A 153 27.73 -14.49 -11.36
N GLN A 154 28.31 -13.84 -12.38
CA GLN A 154 28.80 -12.46 -12.29
C GLN A 154 27.69 -11.45 -12.62
N GLU A 155 26.87 -11.72 -13.64
CA GLU A 155 25.65 -10.93 -13.95
C GLU A 155 24.70 -10.87 -12.76
N LEU A 156 24.38 -12.02 -12.14
CA LEU A 156 23.50 -12.10 -10.97
C LEU A 156 23.99 -11.19 -9.82
N ARG A 157 25.30 -11.15 -9.54
CA ARG A 157 25.88 -10.27 -8.51
C ARG A 157 25.75 -8.78 -8.83
N LEU A 158 25.78 -8.39 -10.11
CA LEU A 158 25.59 -7.01 -10.54
C LEU A 158 24.10 -6.61 -10.50
N ILE A 159 23.21 -7.54 -10.85
CA ILE A 159 21.75 -7.38 -10.80
C ILE A 159 21.26 -7.25 -9.34
N ASP A 160 21.73 -8.11 -8.43
CA ASP A 160 21.39 -8.04 -7.00
C ASP A 160 21.98 -6.79 -6.33
N ALA A 161 23.16 -6.34 -6.75
CA ALA A 161 23.75 -5.10 -6.27
C ALA A 161 23.03 -3.84 -6.77
N ALA A 162 22.33 -3.93 -7.91
CA ALA A 162 21.49 -2.89 -8.53
C ALA A 162 22.15 -1.48 -8.61
N LYS A 163 23.45 -1.41 -8.95
CA LYS A 163 24.26 -0.19 -8.82
C LYS A 163 24.84 0.32 -10.14
N GLY A 164 24.34 1.47 -10.59
CA GLY A 164 24.96 2.31 -11.61
C GLY A 164 25.17 1.63 -12.96
N ILE A 165 26.23 2.03 -13.68
CA ILE A 165 26.60 1.49 -14.99
C ILE A 165 27.87 0.65 -14.83
N ALA A 166 27.87 -0.58 -15.38
CA ALA A 166 29.03 -1.46 -15.41
C ALA A 166 29.09 -2.25 -16.73
N VAL A 167 30.24 -2.87 -17.03
CA VAL A 167 30.38 -3.73 -18.21
C VAL A 167 29.83 -5.12 -17.91
N SER A 168 28.94 -5.61 -18.77
CA SER A 168 28.33 -6.94 -18.70
C SER A 168 29.38 -8.06 -18.85
N PRO A 169 29.55 -8.95 -17.85
CA PRO A 169 30.39 -10.14 -17.96
C PRO A 169 29.99 -11.09 -19.10
N GLY A 170 28.70 -11.15 -19.46
CA GLY A 170 28.19 -11.98 -20.55
C GLY A 170 28.46 -11.36 -21.94
N PHE A 171 28.03 -10.12 -22.13
CA PHE A 171 27.99 -9.46 -23.45
C PHE A 171 29.19 -8.57 -23.76
N GLY A 172 29.87 -8.00 -22.75
CA GLY A 172 31.03 -7.13 -22.91
C GLY A 172 30.74 -5.65 -23.21
N TYR A 173 29.46 -5.24 -23.30
CA TYR A 173 29.05 -3.83 -23.38
C TYR A 173 28.55 -3.29 -22.02
N LYS A 174 28.37 -1.97 -21.93
CA LYS A 174 27.91 -1.28 -20.72
C LYS A 174 26.40 -1.48 -20.50
N LEU A 175 26.02 -2.01 -19.34
CA LEU A 175 24.63 -2.11 -18.86
C LEU A 175 24.40 -1.17 -17.66
N ASP A 176 23.16 -0.72 -17.50
CA ASP A 176 22.70 0.14 -16.41
C ASP A 176 22.01 -0.71 -15.33
N TYR A 177 22.81 -1.27 -14.42
CA TYR A 177 22.35 -2.12 -13.34
C TYR A 177 21.48 -1.37 -12.32
N SER A 178 21.44 -0.02 -12.31
CA SER A 178 20.48 0.74 -11.49
C SER A 178 19.01 0.43 -11.84
N GLN A 179 18.75 -0.01 -13.08
CA GLN A 179 17.39 -0.32 -13.52
C GLN A 179 16.80 -1.57 -12.85
N PHE A 180 17.62 -2.42 -12.23
CA PHE A 180 17.20 -3.66 -11.58
C PHE A 180 16.75 -3.48 -10.11
N LYS A 181 16.80 -2.26 -9.55
CA LYS A 181 16.16 -1.91 -8.25
C LYS A 181 14.63 -1.98 -8.43
N PRO A 182 13.91 -2.94 -7.80
CA PRO A 182 12.45 -3.01 -7.86
C PRO A 182 11.82 -1.73 -7.28
N ARG A 183 10.80 -1.22 -7.97
CA ARG A 183 10.13 0.08 -7.74
C ARG A 183 8.67 -0.03 -8.20
N GLY A 184 7.79 0.87 -7.75
CA GLY A 184 6.34 0.69 -7.91
C GLY A 184 5.83 -0.50 -7.09
N PHE A 185 4.62 -1.01 -7.40
CA PHE A 185 4.04 -2.20 -6.75
C PHE A 185 4.93 -3.47 -6.77
N TYR A 186 5.99 -3.51 -7.58
CA TYR A 186 6.96 -4.60 -7.60
C TYR A 186 7.81 -4.73 -6.33
N THR A 187 7.79 -3.75 -5.43
CA THR A 187 8.43 -3.86 -4.10
C THR A 187 7.67 -4.80 -3.17
N GLU A 188 6.34 -4.89 -3.30
CA GLU A 188 5.44 -5.43 -2.28
C GLU A 188 5.62 -6.92 -1.99
N THR A 189 5.92 -7.74 -3.01
CA THR A 189 6.00 -9.21 -2.85
C THR A 189 7.27 -9.79 -3.46
N PRO A 190 7.86 -10.86 -2.86
CA PRO A 190 9.05 -11.51 -3.42
C PRO A 190 8.87 -12.03 -4.85
N VAL A 191 7.65 -12.45 -5.22
CA VAL A 191 7.35 -12.93 -6.59
C VAL A 191 7.37 -11.79 -7.61
N LEU A 192 6.83 -10.62 -7.26
CA LEU A 192 6.88 -9.44 -8.13
C LEU A 192 8.31 -8.85 -8.22
N GLN A 193 9.07 -8.84 -7.12
CA GLN A 193 10.49 -8.44 -7.14
C GLN A 193 11.34 -9.34 -8.07
N ARG A 194 11.06 -10.65 -8.09
CA ARG A 194 11.71 -11.62 -9.00
C ARG A 194 11.28 -11.44 -10.45
N LEU A 195 9.98 -11.25 -10.69
CA LEU A 195 9.46 -10.95 -12.03
C LEU A 195 10.08 -9.66 -12.59
N PHE A 196 10.14 -8.60 -11.78
CA PHE A 196 10.76 -7.33 -12.12
C PHE A 196 12.20 -7.53 -12.61
N ARG A 197 13.08 -8.13 -11.78
CA ARG A 197 14.48 -8.38 -12.17
C ARG A 197 14.60 -9.24 -13.44
N THR A 198 13.72 -10.24 -13.61
CA THR A 198 13.74 -11.16 -14.76
C THR A 198 13.31 -10.45 -16.05
N MET A 199 12.25 -9.65 -16.02
CA MET A 199 11.81 -8.88 -17.19
C MET A 199 12.72 -7.69 -17.48
N SER A 200 13.30 -7.04 -16.45
CA SER A 200 14.37 -6.05 -16.62
C SER A 200 15.60 -6.65 -17.32
N TRP A 201 15.96 -7.91 -17.04
CA TRP A 201 17.02 -8.63 -17.76
C TRP A 201 16.64 -8.86 -19.24
N TYR A 202 15.46 -9.43 -19.50
CA TYR A 202 14.98 -9.68 -20.87
C TYR A 202 14.78 -8.39 -21.71
N GLY A 203 14.48 -7.26 -21.06
CA GLY A 203 14.29 -5.95 -21.68
C GLY A 203 15.57 -5.13 -21.85
N ASN A 204 16.59 -5.28 -20.99
CA ASN A 204 17.86 -4.53 -21.10
C ASN A 204 18.96 -5.27 -21.88
N ALA A 205 19.07 -6.59 -21.76
CA ALA A 205 20.13 -7.36 -22.41
C ALA A 205 19.72 -7.74 -23.85
N ALA A 206 20.35 -7.05 -24.81
CA ALA A 206 20.14 -7.18 -26.25
C ALA A 206 21.25 -7.97 -26.96
N PHE A 207 20.89 -8.64 -28.05
CA PHE A 207 21.82 -9.31 -28.96
C PHE A 207 21.92 -8.49 -30.26
N ARG A 208 22.94 -7.64 -30.39
CA ARG A 208 23.05 -6.64 -31.47
C ARG A 208 23.48 -7.28 -32.79
N LEU A 209 22.92 -6.78 -33.90
CA LEU A 209 23.25 -7.24 -35.25
C LEU A 209 24.70 -6.93 -35.66
N GLU A 210 25.33 -5.87 -35.14
CA GLU A 210 26.74 -5.54 -35.41
C GLU A 210 27.71 -6.64 -34.94
N SER A 211 27.39 -7.35 -33.86
CA SER A 211 28.24 -8.34 -33.21
C SER A 211 27.95 -9.75 -33.72
N ASP A 212 28.97 -10.44 -34.26
CA ASP A 212 28.81 -11.78 -34.83
C ASP A 212 28.50 -12.82 -33.74
N ARG A 213 29.14 -12.71 -32.57
CA ARG A 213 28.85 -13.56 -31.39
C ARG A 213 27.40 -13.38 -30.92
N GLU A 214 26.91 -12.15 -30.85
CA GLU A 214 25.53 -11.86 -30.45
C GLU A 214 24.53 -12.32 -31.50
N THR A 215 24.79 -12.05 -32.79
CA THR A 215 23.96 -12.54 -33.92
C THR A 215 23.84 -14.07 -33.88
N ARG A 216 24.96 -14.78 -33.68
CA ARG A 216 25.00 -16.25 -33.56
C ARG A 216 24.32 -16.78 -32.29
N ALA A 217 24.29 -16.02 -31.21
CA ALA A 217 23.53 -16.39 -30.02
C ALA A 217 22.03 -16.19 -30.26
N ALA A 218 21.62 -15.05 -30.83
CA ALA A 218 20.24 -14.75 -31.20
C ALA A 218 19.63 -15.78 -32.17
N LEU A 219 20.42 -16.25 -33.14
CA LEU A 219 19.99 -17.33 -34.05
C LEU A 219 19.74 -18.67 -33.33
N ARG A 220 20.57 -19.03 -32.33
CA ARG A 220 20.32 -20.23 -31.49
C ARG A 220 19.08 -20.06 -30.62
N ILE A 221 18.85 -18.86 -30.08
CA ILE A 221 17.63 -18.54 -29.30
C ILE A 221 16.38 -18.64 -30.19
N ALA A 222 16.44 -18.11 -31.41
CA ALA A 222 15.36 -18.20 -32.38
C ALA A 222 15.11 -19.64 -32.86
N GLN A 223 16.16 -20.45 -33.03
CA GLN A 223 16.04 -21.87 -33.34
C GLN A 223 15.41 -22.66 -32.19
N ALA A 224 15.86 -22.43 -30.95
CA ALA A 224 15.27 -23.04 -29.76
C ALA A 224 13.78 -22.67 -29.62
N TYR A 225 13.47 -21.38 -29.77
CA TYR A 225 12.11 -20.87 -29.79
C TYR A 225 11.25 -21.55 -30.88
N ALA A 226 11.75 -21.64 -32.10
CA ALA A 226 11.08 -22.32 -33.22
C ALA A 226 10.84 -23.82 -32.99
N GLN A 227 11.69 -24.49 -32.19
CA GLN A 227 11.60 -25.92 -31.87
C GLN A 227 10.82 -26.25 -30.60
N CYS A 228 10.46 -25.27 -29.76
CA CYS A 228 9.72 -25.46 -28.52
C CYS A 228 8.31 -24.83 -28.57
N PRO A 229 7.26 -25.55 -29.02
CA PRO A 229 5.89 -25.03 -29.06
C PRO A 229 5.35 -24.48 -27.73
N PRO A 230 5.59 -25.10 -26.55
CA PRO A 230 5.17 -24.54 -25.26
C PRO A 230 5.82 -23.20 -24.91
N ALA A 231 7.07 -22.96 -25.35
CA ALA A 231 7.71 -21.67 -25.20
C ALA A 231 7.07 -20.63 -26.13
N GLN A 232 6.75 -21.00 -27.38
CA GLN A 232 6.05 -20.11 -28.31
C GLN A 232 4.66 -19.71 -27.81
N GLU A 233 3.88 -20.66 -27.28
CA GLU A 233 2.53 -20.39 -26.80
C GLU A 233 2.54 -19.41 -25.61
N ARG A 234 3.39 -19.64 -24.61
CA ARG A 234 3.55 -18.73 -23.47
C ARG A 234 4.10 -17.36 -23.87
N TRP A 235 5.14 -17.32 -24.71
CA TRP A 235 5.70 -16.06 -25.18
C TRP A 235 4.65 -15.24 -25.92
N ARG A 236 3.86 -15.87 -26.82
CA ARG A 236 2.76 -15.20 -27.52
C ARG A 236 1.57 -14.89 -26.60
N LYS A 237 1.31 -15.65 -25.52
CA LYS A 237 0.31 -15.28 -24.48
C LYS A 237 0.72 -13.96 -23.82
N LEU A 238 1.93 -13.88 -23.30
CA LEU A 238 2.48 -12.69 -22.64
C LEU A 238 2.57 -11.49 -23.61
N ASP A 239 3.18 -11.68 -24.80
CA ASP A 239 3.39 -10.60 -25.76
C ASP A 239 2.08 -10.03 -26.32
N ARG A 240 1.04 -10.85 -26.55
CA ARG A 240 -0.28 -10.35 -26.98
C ARG A 240 -0.90 -9.42 -25.93
N VAL A 241 -0.78 -9.77 -24.64
CA VAL A 241 -1.33 -8.97 -23.54
C VAL A 241 -0.59 -7.63 -23.44
N TYR A 242 0.73 -7.64 -23.34
CA TYR A 242 1.52 -6.40 -23.31
C TYR A 242 1.38 -5.57 -24.60
N THR A 243 1.21 -6.21 -25.77
CA THR A 243 1.01 -5.51 -27.04
C THR A 243 -0.37 -4.86 -27.17
N TYR A 244 -1.43 -5.43 -26.59
CA TYR A 244 -2.73 -4.78 -26.51
C TYR A 244 -2.67 -3.52 -25.62
N PHE A 245 -2.09 -3.68 -24.43
CA PHE A 245 -2.09 -2.67 -23.38
C PHE A 245 -1.18 -1.47 -23.67
N ILE A 246 0.00 -1.71 -24.23
CA ILE A 246 1.07 -0.72 -24.34
C ILE A 246 1.40 -0.45 -25.82
N GLY A 247 1.62 -1.52 -26.57
CA GLY A 247 2.06 -1.47 -27.97
C GLY A 247 3.10 -2.54 -28.28
N ARG A 248 3.52 -2.63 -29.55
CA ARG A 248 4.49 -3.63 -30.02
C ARG A 248 5.89 -3.38 -29.44
N CYS A 249 6.64 -4.46 -29.22
CA CYS A 249 8.07 -4.42 -28.87
C CYS A 249 8.88 -3.58 -29.86
N ASP A 250 9.70 -2.64 -29.37
CA ASP A 250 10.50 -1.72 -30.21
C ASP A 250 11.64 -2.46 -30.90
N ASP A 251 12.44 -3.21 -30.14
CA ASP A 251 13.43 -4.16 -30.65
C ASP A 251 12.80 -5.34 -31.40
N LEU A 252 13.60 -6.07 -32.18
CA LEU A 252 13.15 -7.25 -32.93
C LEU A 252 12.93 -8.45 -31.99
N THR A 253 11.93 -9.29 -32.28
CA THR A 253 11.47 -10.36 -31.38
C THR A 253 11.91 -11.78 -31.80
N PRO A 254 11.81 -12.79 -30.91
CA PRO A 254 12.13 -14.19 -31.24
C PRO A 254 11.29 -14.74 -32.40
N ASP A 255 10.01 -14.36 -32.49
CA ASP A 255 9.10 -14.74 -33.58
C ASP A 255 9.55 -14.18 -34.94
N GLU A 256 10.09 -12.97 -34.96
CA GLU A 256 10.59 -12.33 -36.19
C GLU A 256 11.92 -12.97 -36.63
N TYR A 257 12.83 -13.23 -35.68
CA TYR A 257 14.06 -13.96 -35.97
C TYR A 257 13.77 -15.38 -36.46
N ALA A 258 12.84 -16.10 -35.83
CA ALA A 258 12.41 -17.43 -36.27
C ALA A 258 11.75 -17.40 -37.66
N THR A 259 10.98 -16.35 -37.97
CA THR A 259 10.36 -16.17 -39.29
C THR A 259 11.40 -15.96 -40.39
N VAL A 260 12.43 -15.14 -40.16
CA VAL A 260 13.53 -14.95 -41.12
C VAL A 260 14.39 -16.23 -41.23
N LEU A 261 14.76 -16.85 -40.10
CA LEU A 261 15.51 -18.10 -40.09
C LEU A 261 14.81 -19.22 -40.87
N LYS A 262 13.46 -19.28 -40.83
CA LYS A 262 12.66 -20.22 -41.62
C LYS A 262 12.72 -19.97 -43.14
N ARG A 263 12.89 -18.72 -43.59
CA ARG A 263 13.08 -18.38 -45.02
C ARG A 263 14.45 -18.83 -45.53
N LEU A 264 15.45 -18.76 -44.66
CA LEU A 264 16.85 -19.05 -44.96
C LEU A 264 17.26 -20.50 -44.64
N ALA A 265 16.30 -21.40 -44.41
CA ALA A 265 16.53 -22.76 -43.92
C ALA A 265 17.41 -23.64 -44.82
N ASP A 266 17.47 -23.35 -46.12
CA ASP A 266 18.33 -24.06 -47.08
C ASP A 266 19.80 -23.59 -47.06
N LEU A 267 20.09 -22.45 -46.40
CA LEU A 267 21.44 -21.89 -46.32
C LEU A 267 22.26 -22.52 -45.19
N LYS A 268 23.56 -22.67 -45.44
CA LYS A 268 24.54 -23.17 -44.47
C LYS A 268 25.44 -22.04 -43.97
N LEU A 269 26.17 -22.28 -42.89
CA LEU A 269 27.23 -21.36 -42.46
C LEU A 269 28.38 -21.37 -43.48
N PRO A 270 29.01 -20.23 -43.79
CA PRO A 270 28.77 -18.90 -43.21
C PRO A 270 27.60 -18.12 -43.82
N ASP A 271 27.17 -18.46 -45.04
CA ASP A 271 26.24 -17.68 -45.88
C ASP A 271 24.92 -17.34 -45.17
N LEU A 272 24.39 -18.28 -44.38
CA LEU A 272 23.20 -18.10 -43.54
C LEU A 272 23.29 -16.83 -42.65
N ILE A 273 24.45 -16.53 -42.06
CA ILE A 273 24.63 -15.34 -41.19
C ILE A 273 24.68 -14.06 -42.04
N ALA A 274 25.32 -14.11 -43.20
CA ALA A 274 25.38 -12.97 -44.12
C ALA A 274 23.98 -12.61 -44.65
N SER A 275 23.24 -13.59 -45.16
CA SER A 275 21.86 -13.39 -45.62
C SER A 275 20.92 -13.00 -44.47
N PHE A 276 21.06 -13.60 -43.29
CA PHE A 276 20.25 -13.23 -42.12
C PHE A 276 20.48 -11.77 -41.70
N ARG A 277 21.74 -11.31 -41.69
CA ARG A 277 22.05 -9.90 -41.37
C ARG A 277 21.44 -8.94 -42.37
N VAL A 278 21.36 -9.29 -43.66
CA VAL A 278 20.69 -8.47 -44.69
C VAL A 278 19.16 -8.44 -44.49
N GLU A 279 18.50 -9.57 -44.25
CA GLU A 279 17.05 -9.56 -43.96
C GLU A 279 16.74 -8.87 -42.61
N ALA A 280 17.49 -9.14 -41.54
CA ALA A 280 17.27 -8.50 -40.24
C ALA A 280 17.56 -6.99 -40.27
N ALA A 281 18.50 -6.53 -41.11
CA ALA A 281 18.72 -5.11 -41.34
C ALA A 281 17.53 -4.41 -42.04
N SER A 282 16.73 -5.12 -42.85
CA SER A 282 15.55 -4.57 -43.52
C SER A 282 14.26 -4.55 -42.68
N LEU A 283 14.24 -5.26 -41.53
CA LEU A 283 13.18 -5.14 -40.52
C LEU A 283 13.21 -3.75 -39.83
N ARG A 284 12.23 -3.44 -38.96
CA ARG A 284 12.18 -2.13 -38.25
C ARG A 284 13.50 -1.79 -37.54
N ASN A 285 13.81 -0.51 -37.47
CA ASN A 285 14.78 0.00 -36.50
C ASN A 285 14.09 0.20 -35.14
N PRO A 286 14.81 0.12 -34.02
CA PRO A 286 14.32 0.66 -32.75
C PRO A 286 14.10 2.17 -32.88
N THR A 287 13.16 2.70 -32.10
CA THR A 287 12.76 4.11 -32.10
C THR A 287 13.26 4.88 -30.88
N VAL A 288 13.61 4.20 -29.78
CA VAL A 288 14.19 4.80 -28.57
C VAL A 288 15.51 4.12 -28.18
N ASN A 289 16.55 4.92 -27.91
CA ASN A 289 17.81 4.37 -27.40
C ASN A 289 17.69 3.98 -25.91
N SER A 290 17.86 2.70 -25.60
CA SER A 290 17.91 2.18 -24.22
C SER A 290 19.33 1.82 -23.74
N MET A 291 20.32 1.75 -24.64
CA MET A 291 21.68 1.28 -24.32
C MET A 291 22.59 2.41 -23.82
N VAL A 292 23.69 2.02 -23.14
CA VAL A 292 24.78 2.94 -22.81
C VAL A 292 25.76 2.97 -23.98
N LEU A 293 25.72 4.05 -24.76
CA LEU A 293 26.61 4.28 -25.90
C LEU A 293 27.62 5.39 -25.59
N ASP A 294 28.80 5.32 -26.21
CA ASP A 294 29.79 6.41 -26.14
C ASP A 294 29.44 7.52 -27.16
N PRO A 295 29.80 8.80 -26.93
CA PRO A 295 29.21 9.94 -27.66
C PRO A 295 29.29 9.87 -29.19
N GLY A 296 30.35 9.28 -29.75
CA GLY A 296 30.47 9.09 -31.20
C GLY A 296 29.47 8.09 -31.80
N GLN A 297 29.04 7.10 -31.02
CA GLN A 297 28.01 6.13 -31.41
C GLN A 297 26.60 6.71 -31.34
N MET A 298 26.38 7.78 -30.57
CA MET A 298 25.04 8.35 -30.37
C MET A 298 24.46 8.98 -31.65
N GLN A 299 25.31 9.33 -32.63
CA GLN A 299 24.88 9.90 -33.91
C GLN A 299 24.21 8.87 -34.83
N ASP A 300 24.65 7.60 -34.80
CA ASP A 300 24.03 6.46 -35.49
C ASP A 300 23.68 5.35 -34.49
N TRP A 301 23.03 5.76 -33.39
CA TRP A 301 22.66 4.83 -32.33
C TRP A 301 21.81 3.64 -32.81
N PRO A 302 20.90 3.73 -33.81
CA PRO A 302 20.12 2.56 -34.24
C PRO A 302 20.98 1.46 -34.84
N ALA A 303 22.08 1.78 -35.54
CA ALA A 303 23.01 0.78 -36.05
C ALA A 303 23.70 0.00 -34.91
N HIS A 304 24.00 0.69 -33.80
CA HIS A 304 24.66 0.11 -32.63
C HIS A 304 23.72 -0.60 -31.65
N THR A 305 22.40 -0.35 -31.68
CA THR A 305 21.44 -1.01 -30.77
C THR A 305 20.55 -2.06 -31.43
N LYS A 306 20.31 -2.00 -32.75
CA LYS A 306 19.38 -2.91 -33.44
C LYS A 306 19.78 -4.37 -33.25
N GLY A 307 18.88 -5.15 -32.68
CA GLY A 307 19.15 -6.53 -32.28
C GLY A 307 17.89 -7.29 -31.88
N LEU A 308 18.08 -8.53 -31.40
CA LEU A 308 17.04 -9.30 -30.71
C LEU A 308 16.99 -8.89 -29.24
N ARG A 309 15.78 -8.71 -28.70
CA ARG A 309 15.51 -8.82 -27.25
C ARG A 309 14.43 -9.85 -27.02
N PHE A 310 14.54 -10.63 -25.94
CA PHE A 310 13.59 -11.71 -25.70
C PHE A 310 12.22 -11.18 -25.25
N PHE A 311 12.20 -10.15 -24.41
CA PHE A 311 11.05 -9.26 -24.19
C PHE A 311 11.54 -7.82 -24.19
N GLY A 312 11.75 -7.26 -25.38
CA GLY A 312 12.24 -5.89 -25.51
C GLY A 312 11.27 -4.85 -24.97
N ASN A 313 11.81 -3.73 -24.54
CA ASN A 313 11.02 -2.62 -24.02
C ASN A 313 10.12 -2.02 -25.12
N ARG A 314 9.01 -1.44 -24.71
CA ARG A 314 8.00 -0.89 -25.63
C ARG A 314 8.15 0.62 -25.71
N ALA A 315 8.34 1.13 -26.92
CA ALA A 315 8.52 2.56 -27.15
C ALA A 315 7.15 3.25 -27.12
N LEU A 316 6.85 3.92 -26.00
CA LEU A 316 5.67 4.77 -25.91
C LEU A 316 5.74 5.95 -26.89
N PRO A 317 4.61 6.35 -27.50
CA PRO A 317 4.53 7.52 -28.37
C PRO A 317 5.06 8.82 -27.75
N ASP A 318 4.81 9.05 -26.46
CA ASP A 318 5.30 10.22 -25.75
C ASP A 318 6.82 10.17 -25.54
N SER A 319 7.41 9.02 -25.24
CA SER A 319 8.87 8.82 -25.20
C SER A 319 9.52 9.10 -26.55
N GLN A 320 8.89 8.71 -27.66
CA GLN A 320 9.37 9.04 -29.02
C GLN A 320 9.28 10.55 -29.29
N ALA A 321 8.16 11.20 -28.92
CA ALA A 321 7.97 12.63 -29.02
C ALA A 321 8.98 13.44 -28.17
N LEU A 322 9.33 12.93 -26.98
CA LEU A 322 10.35 13.51 -26.11
C LEU A 322 11.76 13.38 -26.71
N VAL A 323 12.07 12.27 -27.39
CA VAL A 323 13.34 12.09 -28.14
C VAL A 323 13.47 13.04 -29.33
N GLU A 324 12.36 13.45 -29.96
CA GLU A 324 12.38 14.53 -30.98
C GLU A 324 12.78 15.90 -30.42
N LEU A 325 12.71 16.06 -29.09
CA LEU A 325 12.81 17.32 -28.35
C LEU A 325 14.05 17.41 -27.43
N THR A 326 14.99 16.47 -27.55
CA THR A 326 16.27 16.44 -26.81
C THR A 326 17.47 16.34 -27.73
N ASP A 327 18.67 16.55 -27.18
CA ASP A 327 19.94 16.28 -27.87
C ASP A 327 20.01 14.80 -28.37
N PRO A 328 20.53 14.53 -29.59
CA PRO A 328 21.14 15.45 -30.56
C PRO A 328 20.13 16.15 -31.51
N LYS A 329 18.83 15.86 -31.41
CA LYS A 329 17.80 16.39 -32.31
C LYS A 329 17.40 17.85 -32.01
N VAL A 330 17.59 18.29 -30.77
CA VAL A 330 17.57 19.70 -30.34
C VAL A 330 18.91 19.97 -29.64
N PRO A 331 19.93 20.48 -30.35
CA PRO A 331 21.30 20.57 -29.85
C PRO A 331 21.43 21.29 -28.50
N GLY A 332 22.05 20.60 -27.54
CA GLY A 332 22.25 21.07 -26.16
C GLY A 332 21.04 20.95 -25.24
N ARG A 333 19.85 20.54 -25.72
CA ARG A 333 18.66 20.35 -24.86
C ARG A 333 18.70 18.99 -24.18
N ALA A 334 19.42 18.94 -23.06
CA ALA A 334 19.67 17.70 -22.32
C ALA A 334 18.43 17.10 -21.60
N PHE A 335 17.39 17.89 -21.34
CA PHE A 335 16.15 17.45 -20.68
C PHE A 335 14.91 18.05 -21.35
N PRO A 336 13.84 17.27 -21.54
CA PRO A 336 12.49 17.76 -21.85
C PRO A 336 11.66 17.96 -20.57
N CYS A 337 10.38 18.33 -20.69
CA CYS A 337 9.46 18.47 -19.55
C CYS A 337 8.01 18.09 -19.92
N GLY A 338 7.12 17.91 -18.93
CA GLY A 338 5.72 17.54 -19.20
C GLY A 338 4.96 18.47 -20.18
N LEU A 339 5.24 19.79 -20.16
CA LEU A 339 4.62 20.75 -21.10
C LEU A 339 4.97 20.47 -22.57
N ASP A 340 6.12 19.82 -22.85
CA ASP A 340 6.46 19.38 -24.21
C ASP A 340 5.44 18.34 -24.71
N VAL A 341 5.01 17.42 -23.85
CA VAL A 341 4.07 16.35 -24.22
C VAL A 341 2.69 16.91 -24.52
N LEU A 342 2.17 17.85 -23.71
CA LEU A 342 0.87 18.47 -24.01
C LEU A 342 0.92 19.36 -25.25
N THR A 343 2.04 20.05 -25.50
CA THR A 343 2.26 20.84 -26.72
C THR A 343 2.35 19.96 -27.96
N ALA A 344 3.08 18.84 -27.87
CA ALA A 344 3.17 17.84 -28.92
C ALA A 344 1.84 17.09 -29.11
N ASN A 345 1.02 16.89 -28.08
CA ASN A 345 -0.24 16.17 -28.21
C ASN A 345 -1.32 17.04 -28.84
N GLY A 346 -1.52 18.28 -28.36
CA GLY A 346 -2.69 19.04 -28.79
C GLY A 346 -2.72 20.48 -28.34
N SER A 347 -2.43 20.71 -27.05
CA SER A 347 -2.83 21.88 -26.29
C SER A 347 -2.18 23.18 -26.77
N LYS A 348 -3.02 24.13 -27.17
CA LYS A 348 -2.62 25.52 -27.45
C LYS A 348 -2.09 26.21 -26.19
N ARG A 349 -2.72 25.94 -25.03
CA ARG A 349 -2.32 26.56 -23.77
C ARG A 349 -0.99 26.04 -23.25
N ALA A 350 -0.70 24.74 -23.44
CA ALA A 350 0.64 24.21 -23.18
C ALA A 350 1.70 24.86 -24.09
N ALA A 351 1.38 25.12 -25.36
CA ALA A 351 2.29 25.81 -26.28
C ALA A 351 2.60 27.25 -25.83
N GLU A 352 1.60 27.99 -25.34
CA GLU A 352 1.77 29.32 -24.76
C GLU A 352 2.67 29.29 -23.51
N LEU A 353 2.42 28.36 -22.58
CA LEU A 353 3.22 28.18 -21.37
C LEU A 353 4.66 27.72 -21.70
N ALA A 354 4.83 26.87 -22.72
CA ALA A 354 6.15 26.43 -23.19
C ALA A 354 6.95 27.59 -23.79
N ALA A 355 6.33 28.43 -24.64
CA ALA A 355 6.99 29.58 -25.29
C ALA A 355 7.50 30.65 -24.31
N ALA A 356 6.99 30.69 -23.08
CA ALA A 356 7.50 31.53 -22.00
C ALA A 356 8.86 31.04 -21.46
N ARG A 357 9.19 29.75 -21.59
CA ARG A 357 10.40 29.14 -21.02
C ARG A 357 11.66 29.40 -21.87
N PRO A 358 12.87 29.46 -21.28
CA PRO A 358 14.11 29.68 -22.03
C PRO A 358 14.45 28.58 -23.04
N ASP A 359 14.11 27.32 -22.74
CA ASP A 359 14.43 26.15 -23.55
C ASP A 359 13.61 26.04 -24.84
N SER A 360 12.42 26.67 -24.89
CA SER A 360 11.62 26.79 -26.13
C SER A 360 12.30 27.61 -27.23
N ARG A 361 13.38 28.34 -26.89
CA ARG A 361 14.13 29.22 -27.80
C ARG A 361 15.42 28.58 -28.31
N MET A 362 15.65 27.30 -28.01
CA MET A 362 16.85 26.58 -28.44
C MET A 362 16.76 26.21 -29.94
N PRO A 363 17.88 26.29 -30.70
CA PRO A 363 17.90 25.86 -32.10
C PRO A 363 17.40 24.42 -32.26
N GLY A 364 16.53 24.18 -33.25
CA GLY A 364 15.93 22.87 -33.50
C GLY A 364 14.67 22.55 -32.68
N TYR A 365 14.32 23.33 -31.64
CA TYR A 365 13.16 23.04 -30.79
C TYR A 365 11.83 23.10 -31.57
N ALA A 366 11.66 24.09 -32.44
CA ALA A 366 10.45 24.24 -33.24
C ALA A 366 10.26 23.09 -34.24
N GLU A 367 11.35 22.68 -34.90
CA GLU A 367 11.37 21.55 -35.83
C GLU A 367 11.17 20.22 -35.08
N GLY A 368 11.73 20.07 -33.88
CA GLY A 368 11.49 18.94 -32.98
C GLY A 368 10.03 18.85 -32.56
N MET A 369 9.43 19.96 -32.15
CA MET A 369 8.02 20.02 -31.75
C MET A 369 7.08 19.71 -32.93
N ALA A 370 7.41 20.14 -34.15
CA ALA A 370 6.66 19.78 -35.34
C ALA A 370 6.73 18.26 -35.63
N ARG A 371 7.89 17.62 -35.48
CA ARG A 371 8.04 16.15 -35.64
C ARG A 371 7.31 15.38 -34.54
N ALA A 372 7.43 15.82 -33.29
CA ALA A 372 6.70 15.28 -32.15
C ALA A 372 5.18 15.35 -32.34
N ARG A 373 4.68 16.48 -32.84
CA ARG A 373 3.26 16.70 -33.15
C ARG A 373 2.75 15.74 -34.23
N VAL A 374 3.47 15.61 -35.34
CA VAL A 374 3.13 14.67 -36.42
C VAL A 374 3.10 13.21 -35.92
N LEU A 375 4.02 12.83 -35.04
CA LEU A 375 4.07 11.49 -34.46
C LEU A 375 2.83 11.20 -33.58
N LEU A 376 2.48 12.10 -32.66
CA LEU A 376 1.33 11.90 -31.77
C LEU A 376 0.00 12.02 -32.53
N ASP A 377 -0.13 12.94 -33.48
CA ASP A 377 -1.33 13.04 -34.33
C ASP A 377 -1.50 11.80 -35.24
N ALA A 378 -0.41 11.16 -35.71
CA ALA A 378 -0.47 9.89 -36.44
C ALA A 378 -0.92 8.72 -35.55
N VAL A 379 -0.38 8.60 -34.32
CA VAL A 379 -0.82 7.58 -33.35
C VAL A 379 -2.30 7.78 -32.98
N LYS A 380 -2.74 9.03 -32.79
CA LYS A 380 -4.15 9.37 -32.58
C LYS A 380 -5.01 9.23 -33.84
N ALA A 381 -4.46 8.91 -35.01
CA ALA A 381 -5.22 8.68 -36.24
C ALA A 381 -5.50 7.19 -36.53
N ASP A 382 -4.94 6.25 -35.75
CA ASP A 382 -5.11 4.82 -36.01
C ASP A 382 -6.59 4.37 -35.88
N SER A 383 -6.99 3.50 -36.80
CA SER A 383 -8.30 2.83 -36.86
C SER A 383 -8.46 1.67 -35.87
N ALA A 384 -7.35 1.11 -35.39
CA ALA A 384 -7.28 0.10 -34.33
C ALA A 384 -6.38 0.61 -33.18
N PRO A 385 -6.78 1.69 -32.49
CA PRO A 385 -5.95 2.38 -31.50
C PRO A 385 -5.60 1.48 -30.31
N THR A 386 -4.36 1.62 -29.79
CA THR A 386 -4.01 1.07 -28.48
C THR A 386 -4.71 1.85 -27.36
N GLN A 387 -4.75 1.28 -26.15
CA GLN A 387 -5.24 2.01 -24.96
C GLN A 387 -4.45 3.32 -24.72
N TYR A 388 -3.16 3.32 -25.05
CA TYR A 388 -2.33 4.53 -25.01
C TYR A 388 -2.76 5.60 -26.03
N ALA A 389 -3.13 5.20 -27.26
CA ALA A 389 -3.64 6.14 -28.26
C ALA A 389 -5.00 6.75 -27.84
N GLU A 390 -5.90 5.97 -27.23
CA GLU A 390 -7.14 6.52 -26.65
C GLU A 390 -6.89 7.43 -25.44
N PHE A 391 -5.85 7.17 -24.63
CA PHE A 391 -5.46 8.10 -23.57
C PHE A 391 -4.95 9.45 -24.11
N LEU A 392 -4.16 9.45 -25.18
CA LEU A 392 -3.74 10.70 -25.83
C LEU A 392 -4.95 11.48 -26.39
N ARG A 393 -5.95 10.78 -26.93
CA ARG A 393 -7.25 11.37 -27.33
C ARG A 393 -8.10 11.84 -26.12
N LEU A 394 -7.91 11.27 -24.93
CA LEU A 394 -8.54 11.71 -23.67
C LEU A 394 -7.88 12.99 -23.13
N ALA A 395 -6.54 13.10 -23.16
CA ALA A 395 -5.81 14.31 -22.76
C ALA A 395 -6.14 15.52 -23.66
N ASP A 396 -6.39 15.28 -24.96
CA ASP A 396 -6.94 16.29 -25.88
C ASP A 396 -8.32 16.80 -25.41
N SER A 397 -9.17 15.95 -24.81
CA SER A 397 -10.51 16.35 -24.32
C SER A 397 -10.49 17.15 -23.01
N VAL A 398 -9.45 16.99 -22.18
CA VAL A 398 -9.26 17.79 -20.95
C VAL A 398 -8.64 19.15 -21.29
N THR A 399 -7.71 19.19 -22.26
CA THR A 399 -7.06 20.43 -22.73
C THR A 399 -7.84 21.17 -23.83
N ALA A 400 -9.04 20.70 -24.16
CA ALA A 400 -9.93 21.34 -25.13
C ALA A 400 -10.46 22.71 -24.64
N PRO A 401 -10.83 23.63 -25.55
CA PRO A 401 -11.53 24.86 -25.17
C PRO A 401 -12.88 24.54 -24.49
N PRO A 402 -13.25 25.29 -23.43
CA PRO A 402 -14.52 25.09 -22.74
C PRO A 402 -15.73 25.40 -23.64
N LEU A 403 -16.84 24.71 -23.41
CA LEU A 403 -18.09 24.95 -24.12
C LEU A 403 -18.60 26.37 -23.86
N GLU A 404 -19.24 26.98 -24.87
CA GLU A 404 -19.79 28.34 -24.78
C GLU A 404 -20.74 28.54 -23.59
N LYS A 405 -21.50 27.49 -23.24
CA LYS A 405 -22.43 27.42 -22.09
C LYS A 405 -21.80 26.91 -20.78
N ALA A 406 -20.50 26.68 -20.71
CA ALA A 406 -19.85 26.26 -19.46
C ALA A 406 -19.95 27.37 -18.39
N PRO A 407 -19.90 27.02 -17.08
CA PRO A 407 -19.89 27.99 -15.99
C PRO A 407 -18.81 29.07 -16.16
N PRO A 408 -19.00 30.31 -15.66
CA PRO A 408 -18.05 31.41 -15.86
C PRO A 408 -16.60 31.06 -15.48
N PHE A 409 -16.37 30.40 -14.34
CA PHE A 409 -15.04 29.99 -13.90
C PHE A 409 -14.33 29.07 -14.91
N ALA A 410 -15.07 28.15 -15.54
CA ALA A 410 -14.54 27.18 -16.50
C ALA A 410 -14.07 27.82 -17.82
N ARG A 411 -14.46 29.09 -18.07
CA ARG A 411 -14.04 29.88 -19.23
C ARG A 411 -12.85 30.82 -18.93
N THR A 412 -12.34 30.82 -17.70
CA THR A 412 -11.16 31.62 -17.30
C THR A 412 -9.84 30.97 -17.75
N THR A 413 -8.81 31.80 -17.95
CA THR A 413 -7.45 31.32 -18.25
C THR A 413 -6.87 30.47 -17.10
N ALA A 414 -7.19 30.80 -15.85
CA ALA A 414 -6.77 30.02 -14.68
C ALA A 414 -7.35 28.60 -14.68
N TYR A 415 -8.57 28.40 -15.18
CA TYR A 415 -9.14 27.07 -15.36
C TYR A 415 -8.51 26.31 -16.55
N ALA A 416 -8.17 27.02 -17.63
CA ALA A 416 -7.38 26.44 -18.72
C ALA A 416 -5.99 25.97 -18.23
N ASP A 417 -5.39 26.66 -17.26
CA ASP A 417 -4.15 26.26 -16.58
C ASP A 417 -4.35 25.08 -15.60
N LYS A 418 -5.46 25.04 -14.83
CA LYS A 418 -5.89 23.82 -14.08
C LYS A 418 -6.00 22.62 -15.01
N ASN A 419 -6.57 22.80 -16.20
CA ASN A 419 -6.71 21.69 -17.14
C ASN A 419 -5.38 21.22 -17.73
N GLN A 420 -4.33 22.07 -17.75
CA GLN A 420 -2.97 21.57 -18.01
C GLN A 420 -2.45 20.75 -16.82
N MET A 421 -2.73 21.16 -15.57
CA MET A 421 -2.40 20.35 -14.39
C MET A 421 -3.06 18.98 -14.41
N THR A 422 -4.39 18.91 -14.61
CA THR A 422 -5.11 17.63 -14.67
C THR A 422 -4.58 16.77 -15.83
N ALA A 423 -4.34 17.33 -17.02
CA ALA A 423 -3.78 16.55 -18.13
C ALA A 423 -2.33 16.09 -17.89
N LEU A 424 -1.48 16.87 -17.21
CA LEU A 424 -0.14 16.46 -16.78
C LEU A 424 -0.18 15.42 -15.65
N ALA A 425 -1.07 15.56 -14.68
CA ALA A 425 -1.25 14.60 -13.59
C ALA A 425 -1.81 13.27 -14.11
N MET A 426 -2.78 13.30 -15.03
CA MET A 426 -3.24 12.14 -15.78
C MET A 426 -2.09 11.49 -16.55
N TRP A 427 -1.25 12.27 -17.24
CA TRP A 427 -0.08 11.76 -17.95
C TRP A 427 0.98 11.19 -17.00
N ALA A 428 1.19 11.77 -15.82
CA ALA A 428 2.15 11.30 -14.80
C ALA A 428 1.67 10.02 -14.09
N SER A 429 0.39 9.99 -13.69
CA SER A 429 -0.31 8.81 -13.17
C SER A 429 -0.34 7.68 -14.20
N MET A 430 -0.55 8.01 -15.48
CA MET A 430 -0.30 7.07 -16.56
C MET A 430 1.17 6.64 -16.51
N ARG A 431 2.14 7.57 -16.53
CA ARG A 431 3.60 7.31 -16.46
C ARG A 431 4.11 6.69 -15.14
N HIS A 432 3.27 6.01 -14.35
CA HIS A 432 3.65 5.14 -13.22
C HIS A 432 3.35 3.64 -13.47
N ALA A 433 2.09 3.23 -13.66
CA ALA A 433 1.65 1.83 -13.45
C ALA A 433 1.88 0.82 -14.61
N TRP A 434 2.88 1.04 -15.47
CA TRP A 434 3.62 -0.08 -16.12
C TRP A 434 5.14 0.11 -15.94
N VAL A 435 5.66 0.44 -14.75
CA VAL A 435 7.10 0.82 -14.60
C VAL A 435 8.11 -0.21 -15.17
N LEU A 436 7.70 -1.48 -15.35
CA LEU A 436 8.46 -2.57 -15.98
C LEU A 436 8.30 -2.72 -17.52
N GLN A 437 7.30 -2.11 -18.15
CA GLN A 437 6.99 -2.21 -19.60
C GLN A 437 6.61 -0.87 -20.29
N ALA A 438 6.48 0.22 -19.51
CA ALA A 438 6.04 1.60 -19.82
C ALA A 438 4.55 1.83 -20.18
N LYS A 439 3.76 2.79 -19.64
CA LYS A 439 3.22 3.05 -18.26
C LYS A 439 1.71 3.57 -18.35
N GLN A 440 0.66 3.06 -17.62
CA GLN A 440 -0.78 3.57 -17.58
C GLN A 440 -1.73 3.24 -16.34
N SER A 441 -2.82 4.03 -15.99
CA SER A 441 -3.95 3.76 -14.99
C SER A 441 -5.18 4.82 -14.91
N PHE A 442 -6.39 4.66 -14.22
CA PHE A 442 -7.74 5.28 -14.68
C PHE A 442 -9.04 6.14 -14.12
N ALA A 443 -10.13 6.15 -13.23
CA ALA A 443 -10.80 5.64 -11.94
C ALA A 443 -12.33 6.03 -11.47
N ALA A 444 -13.06 5.46 -10.39
CA ALA A 444 -14.10 6.08 -9.38
C ALA A 444 -15.52 5.47 -8.90
N LEU A 445 -15.99 5.52 -7.59
CA LEU A 445 -17.39 5.16 -7.04
C LEU A 445 -18.02 6.15 -5.92
N CYS A 446 -18.93 5.76 -4.96
CA CYS A 446 -19.91 6.61 -4.12
C CYS A 446 -19.53 7.10 -2.64
N CYS A 447 -20.44 7.66 -1.74
CA CYS A 447 -20.53 7.86 -0.21
C CYS A 447 -21.89 7.56 0.51
N HIS A 448 -22.39 8.47 1.37
CA HIS A 448 -23.64 8.60 2.18
C HIS A 448 -23.82 10.13 2.39
N ASP A 449 -24.98 10.81 2.29
CA ASP A 449 -26.38 10.52 2.71
C ASP A 449 -26.53 10.61 4.25
N GLU A 450 -26.90 11.75 4.88
CA GLU A 450 -27.71 12.93 4.49
C GLU A 450 -26.99 14.28 4.77
N LYS A 451 -27.25 15.47 4.18
CA LYS A 451 -27.94 15.95 2.95
C LYS A 451 -27.63 17.45 2.73
N LYS A 452 -27.48 17.97 1.49
CA LYS A 452 -27.28 19.42 1.19
C LYS A 452 -27.80 19.80 -0.22
N ILE A 453 -27.09 20.59 -1.05
CA ILE A 453 -27.31 20.44 -2.52
C ILE A 453 -26.74 19.06 -2.85
N PRO A 454 -27.37 18.24 -3.72
CA PRO A 454 -26.93 16.85 -3.91
C PRO A 454 -25.45 16.73 -4.27
N GLY A 455 -25.01 17.58 -5.19
CA GLY A 455 -23.66 17.70 -5.70
C GLY A 455 -23.70 18.29 -7.10
N TYR A 456 -22.56 18.26 -7.78
CA TYR A 456 -22.42 18.71 -9.17
C TYR A 456 -21.26 17.96 -9.83
N VAL A 457 -21.37 17.62 -11.11
CA VAL A 457 -20.32 16.89 -11.84
C VAL A 457 -19.53 17.83 -12.76
N GLU A 458 -18.20 17.67 -12.83
CA GLU A 458 -17.38 18.46 -13.77
C GLU A 458 -17.88 18.23 -15.21
N LEU A 459 -18.38 19.30 -15.85
CA LEU A 459 -19.20 19.25 -17.07
C LEU A 459 -18.41 18.90 -18.35
N ASN A 460 -17.76 17.73 -18.37
CA ASN A 460 -16.95 17.21 -19.48
C ASN A 460 -17.52 15.89 -20.03
N PRO A 461 -18.62 15.92 -20.80
CA PRO A 461 -19.26 14.69 -21.31
C PRO A 461 -18.38 13.87 -22.26
N GLU A 462 -17.37 14.48 -22.91
CA GLU A 462 -16.41 13.74 -23.76
C GLU A 462 -15.42 12.93 -22.91
N PHE A 463 -14.97 13.46 -21.77
CA PHE A 463 -14.18 12.71 -20.79
C PHE A 463 -14.95 11.47 -20.29
N PHE A 464 -16.20 11.62 -19.85
CA PHE A 464 -17.02 10.49 -19.39
C PHE A 464 -17.25 9.45 -20.50
N ARG A 465 -17.56 9.90 -21.72
CA ARG A 465 -17.72 9.01 -22.89
C ARG A 465 -16.44 8.22 -23.19
N ARG A 466 -15.27 8.85 -23.13
CA ARG A 466 -13.96 8.19 -23.36
C ARG A 466 -13.56 7.29 -22.21
N MET A 467 -13.76 7.71 -20.96
CA MET A 467 -13.47 6.91 -19.78
C MET A 467 -14.15 5.53 -19.88
N ARG A 468 -15.44 5.49 -20.29
CA ARG A 468 -16.17 4.24 -20.53
C ARG A 468 -15.59 3.37 -21.64
N ILE A 469 -14.98 3.94 -22.68
CA ILE A 469 -14.30 3.17 -23.74
C ILE A 469 -13.03 2.49 -23.19
N VAL A 470 -12.21 3.24 -22.45
CA VAL A 470 -10.99 2.70 -21.81
C VAL A 470 -11.34 1.60 -20.80
N LEU A 471 -12.41 1.82 -20.02
CA LEU A 471 -13.04 0.86 -19.11
C LEU A 471 -13.41 -0.45 -19.81
N GLN A 472 -14.22 -0.37 -20.88
CA GLN A 472 -14.78 -1.52 -21.56
C GLN A 472 -13.72 -2.30 -22.35
N GLY A 473 -12.72 -1.60 -22.91
CA GLY A 473 -11.53 -2.23 -23.48
C GLY A 473 -10.76 -3.03 -22.43
N THR A 474 -10.53 -2.44 -21.24
CA THR A 474 -9.80 -3.12 -20.16
C THR A 474 -10.56 -4.30 -19.59
N ILE A 475 -11.88 -4.19 -19.39
CA ILE A 475 -12.74 -5.32 -19.01
C ILE A 475 -12.62 -6.43 -20.07
N ALA A 476 -12.67 -6.11 -21.36
CA ALA A 476 -12.57 -7.11 -22.42
C ALA A 476 -11.20 -7.80 -22.47
N ALA A 477 -10.11 -7.08 -22.18
CA ALA A 477 -8.75 -7.63 -22.12
C ALA A 477 -8.53 -8.51 -20.88
N LEU A 478 -8.96 -8.06 -19.70
CA LEU A 478 -8.75 -8.76 -18.43
C LEU A 478 -9.74 -9.91 -18.18
N ARG A 479 -10.90 -9.95 -18.85
CA ARG A 479 -11.93 -11.01 -18.65
C ARG A 479 -11.43 -12.44 -18.91
N ASN A 480 -10.35 -12.62 -19.67
CA ASN A 480 -9.69 -13.91 -19.88
C ASN A 480 -8.22 -13.91 -19.40
N ALA A 481 -7.80 -12.88 -18.65
CA ALA A 481 -6.47 -12.83 -18.05
C ALA A 481 -6.45 -13.63 -16.75
N GLU A 482 -5.39 -14.40 -16.56
CA GLU A 482 -5.24 -15.28 -15.41
C GLU A 482 -4.92 -14.44 -14.16
N GLY A 483 -5.75 -14.55 -13.12
CA GLY A 483 -5.59 -13.85 -11.84
C GLY A 483 -6.42 -12.56 -11.66
N ALA A 484 -6.90 -11.92 -12.73
CA ALA A 484 -7.62 -10.63 -12.62
C ALA A 484 -9.10 -10.78 -12.21
N ASP A 485 -9.61 -9.90 -11.33
CA ASP A 485 -11.02 -9.81 -10.97
C ASP A 485 -11.72 -8.59 -11.59
N ILE A 486 -12.41 -8.81 -12.71
CA ILE A 486 -13.12 -7.74 -13.43
C ILE A 486 -14.29 -7.12 -12.66
N LYS A 487 -14.74 -7.67 -11.52
CA LYS A 487 -15.92 -7.15 -10.79
C LYS A 487 -15.77 -5.69 -10.36
N ARG A 488 -14.58 -5.28 -9.90
CA ARG A 488 -14.31 -3.87 -9.52
C ARG A 488 -14.34 -2.94 -10.75
N LEU A 489 -13.97 -3.46 -11.92
CA LEU A 489 -14.06 -2.75 -13.20
C LEU A 489 -15.52 -2.60 -13.68
N GLU A 490 -16.32 -3.65 -13.56
CA GLU A 490 -17.73 -3.67 -13.99
C GLU A 490 -18.64 -2.85 -13.05
N ALA A 491 -18.32 -2.83 -11.75
CA ALA A 491 -18.87 -1.86 -10.81
C ALA A 491 -18.48 -0.43 -11.21
N PHE A 492 -17.24 -0.19 -11.66
CA PHE A 492 -16.83 1.14 -12.10
C PHE A 492 -17.58 1.65 -13.35
N ASP A 493 -17.72 0.87 -14.44
CA ASP A 493 -18.55 1.32 -15.59
C ASP A 493 -19.97 1.69 -15.15
N THR A 494 -20.50 1.02 -14.13
CA THR A 494 -21.81 1.34 -13.58
C THR A 494 -21.89 2.76 -13.01
N LEU A 495 -20.92 3.20 -12.20
CA LEU A 495 -20.96 4.60 -11.75
C LEU A 495 -20.58 5.60 -12.85
N VAL A 496 -19.61 5.33 -13.74
CA VAL A 496 -19.33 6.27 -14.86
C VAL A 496 -20.57 6.44 -15.74
N ARG A 497 -21.31 5.36 -15.98
CA ARG A 497 -22.60 5.39 -16.70
C ARG A 497 -23.64 6.24 -15.97
N GLN A 498 -23.73 6.16 -14.65
CA GLN A 498 -24.64 7.00 -13.87
C GLN A 498 -24.21 8.47 -13.84
N LEU A 499 -22.93 8.78 -13.61
CA LEU A 499 -22.38 10.15 -13.72
C LEU A 499 -22.59 10.75 -15.12
N THR A 500 -22.45 9.94 -16.17
CA THR A 500 -22.76 10.38 -17.54
C THR A 500 -24.21 10.87 -17.65
N THR A 501 -25.17 10.18 -17.04
CA THR A 501 -26.59 10.60 -17.01
C THR A 501 -26.78 11.90 -16.24
N VAL A 502 -26.08 12.09 -15.10
CA VAL A 502 -26.12 13.33 -14.31
C VAL A 502 -25.59 14.51 -15.13
N VAL A 503 -24.41 14.40 -15.75
CA VAL A 503 -23.86 15.43 -16.65
C VAL A 503 -24.81 15.76 -17.81
N ASP A 504 -25.51 14.74 -18.33
CA ASP A 504 -26.49 14.94 -19.39
C ASP A 504 -27.79 15.62 -18.93
N LYS A 505 -28.07 15.65 -17.63
CA LYS A 505 -29.17 16.41 -17.02
C LYS A 505 -28.75 17.83 -16.65
N GLU A 506 -27.59 17.99 -16.02
CA GLU A 506 -26.97 19.29 -15.71
C GLU A 506 -26.85 20.17 -16.96
N ARG A 507 -26.44 19.56 -18.08
CA ARG A 507 -26.33 20.21 -19.41
C ARG A 507 -27.67 20.74 -19.96
N LYS A 508 -28.81 20.22 -19.48
CA LYS A 508 -30.16 20.60 -19.92
C LYS A 508 -30.91 21.47 -18.90
N GLY A 509 -30.54 21.39 -17.62
CA GLY A 509 -31.35 21.88 -16.51
C GLY A 509 -32.46 20.89 -16.09
N ASP A 510 -32.32 19.61 -16.40
CA ASP A 510 -33.27 18.56 -15.98
C ASP A 510 -33.05 18.23 -14.48
N PRO A 511 -34.11 18.03 -13.67
CA PRO A 511 -33.96 17.68 -12.26
C PRO A 511 -33.46 16.24 -12.06
N PHE A 512 -32.70 16.05 -10.98
CA PHE A 512 -32.19 14.75 -10.54
C PHE A 512 -33.30 13.90 -9.91
N THR A 513 -33.22 12.56 -10.05
CA THR A 513 -34.07 11.62 -9.31
C THR A 513 -33.54 11.40 -7.89
N PRO A 514 -34.32 10.87 -6.94
CA PRO A 514 -33.82 10.56 -5.59
C PRO A 514 -32.57 9.66 -5.57
N GLU A 515 -32.44 8.76 -6.55
CA GLU A 515 -31.30 7.85 -6.69
C GLU A 515 -30.06 8.55 -7.27
N GLU A 516 -30.23 9.55 -8.14
CA GLU A 516 -29.15 10.41 -8.66
C GLU A 516 -28.73 11.47 -7.63
N VAL A 517 -29.69 12.00 -6.87
CA VAL A 517 -29.43 12.84 -5.69
C VAL A 517 -28.58 12.05 -4.70
N LYS A 518 -29.05 10.86 -4.35
CA LYS A 518 -28.32 9.93 -3.50
C LYS A 518 -26.93 9.66 -4.05
N LEU A 519 -26.75 9.34 -5.33
CA LEU A 519 -25.43 9.15 -5.97
C LEU A 519 -24.43 10.33 -5.86
N LEU A 520 -24.87 11.54 -5.55
CA LEU A 520 -24.00 12.72 -5.42
C LEU A 520 -23.74 13.06 -3.95
N GLU A 521 -24.77 12.96 -3.12
CA GLU A 521 -24.65 12.95 -1.66
C GLU A 521 -23.82 11.74 -1.21
N GLU A 522 -23.80 10.71 -2.05
CA GLU A 522 -22.93 9.55 -2.05
C GLU A 522 -21.82 9.67 -3.12
N TYR A 523 -20.74 10.45 -2.91
CA TYR A 523 -19.52 10.38 -3.73
C TYR A 523 -18.15 9.99 -3.06
N GLY A 524 -17.99 9.81 -1.74
CA GLY A 524 -16.73 9.38 -1.05
C GLY A 524 -16.51 7.93 -0.50
N TYR A 525 -17.48 7.26 0.15
CA TYR A 525 -17.36 5.93 0.81
C TYR A 525 -17.11 4.78 -0.17
N HIS A 526 -17.88 4.55 -1.23
CA HIS A 526 -17.49 3.62 -2.29
C HIS A 526 -16.51 4.13 -3.36
N LEU A 527 -16.08 5.41 -3.39
CA LEU A 527 -14.70 5.70 -3.87
C LEU A 527 -13.72 4.87 -3.02
N SER A 528 -13.84 4.97 -1.70
CA SER A 528 -13.00 4.20 -0.79
C SER A 528 -13.20 2.69 -0.95
N ALA A 529 -14.43 2.17 -1.06
CA ALA A 529 -14.68 0.73 -1.24
C ALA A 529 -14.21 0.18 -2.60
N LEU A 530 -14.29 0.93 -3.71
CA LEU A 530 -13.62 0.53 -4.95
C LEU A 530 -12.09 0.54 -4.78
N GLN A 531 -11.53 1.52 -4.06
CA GLN A 531 -10.12 1.49 -3.66
C GLN A 531 -9.77 0.40 -2.62
N GLY A 532 -10.74 -0.35 -2.08
CA GLY A 532 -10.53 -1.43 -1.11
C GLY A 532 -10.69 -1.05 0.37
N PHE A 533 -11.20 0.15 0.68
CA PHE A 533 -11.30 0.72 2.05
C PHE A 533 -12.74 0.90 2.58
N PRO A 534 -13.68 -0.06 2.46
CA PRO A 534 -15.09 0.12 2.81
C PRO A 534 -15.35 0.49 4.28
N SER A 535 -14.40 0.24 5.18
CA SER A 535 -14.57 0.37 6.64
C SER A 535 -13.76 1.51 7.27
N ASN A 536 -12.62 1.89 6.67
CA ASN A 536 -11.60 2.72 7.33
C ASN A 536 -11.62 4.20 6.89
N TYR A 537 -12.66 4.61 6.15
CA TYR A 537 -12.75 5.90 5.46
C TYR A 537 -12.61 7.14 6.36
N ASN A 538 -13.07 7.06 7.62
CA ASN A 538 -12.97 8.16 8.60
C ASN A 538 -11.56 8.41 9.16
N ALA A 539 -10.54 7.64 8.71
CA ALA A 539 -9.18 7.70 9.25
C ALA A 539 -8.11 7.87 8.16
N ASP A 540 -8.28 8.84 7.25
CA ASP A 540 -7.35 9.16 6.15
C ASP A 540 -5.88 9.18 6.60
N GLY A 541 -5.57 9.82 7.74
CA GLY A 541 -4.22 9.87 8.33
C GLY A 541 -3.59 8.52 8.72
N THR A 542 -4.37 7.43 8.76
CA THR A 542 -3.88 6.05 8.94
C THR A 542 -3.78 5.24 7.64
N MET A 543 -4.34 5.76 6.54
CA MET A 543 -4.30 5.11 5.24
C MET A 543 -2.91 5.21 4.59
N PRO A 544 -2.54 4.30 3.68
CA PRO A 544 -1.36 4.49 2.84
C PRO A 544 -1.59 5.68 1.89
N TRP A 545 -0.62 6.60 1.81
CA TRP A 545 -0.62 7.71 0.85
C TRP A 545 -0.84 7.27 -0.59
N MET A 546 -1.69 7.98 -1.33
CA MET A 546 -1.84 7.90 -2.80
C MET A 546 -0.68 8.55 -3.59
N ALA A 547 0.38 8.96 -2.89
CA ALA A 547 1.58 9.51 -3.49
C ALA A 547 2.36 8.43 -4.24
N LEU A 548 2.73 8.72 -5.48
CA LEU A 548 3.44 7.84 -6.41
C LEU A 548 4.62 8.60 -7.04
N ILE A 549 5.75 7.93 -7.27
CA ILE A 549 6.95 8.51 -7.91
C ILE A 549 7.41 7.62 -9.06
N ALA A 550 7.85 8.22 -10.16
CA ALA A 550 8.41 7.46 -11.27
C ALA A 550 9.41 8.26 -12.11
N ASP A 551 10.56 7.65 -12.41
CA ASP A 551 11.52 8.25 -13.33
C ASP A 551 11.03 8.17 -14.78
N VAL A 552 11.24 9.24 -15.55
CA VAL A 552 10.76 9.37 -16.94
C VAL A 552 11.84 9.73 -17.95
N HIS A 553 12.99 10.24 -17.49
CA HIS A 553 14.18 10.47 -18.32
C HIS A 553 15.45 10.22 -17.50
N SER A 554 16.57 9.89 -18.15
CA SER A 554 17.86 9.63 -17.51
C SER A 554 19.02 10.11 -18.38
N GLU A 555 19.68 11.18 -17.94
CA GLU A 555 20.82 11.79 -18.62
C GLU A 555 22.12 11.23 -18.00
N ARG A 556 22.88 10.49 -18.81
CA ARG A 556 24.00 9.65 -18.35
C ARG A 556 25.31 10.41 -18.13
N GLN A 557 25.50 11.59 -18.70
CA GLN A 557 26.74 12.38 -18.57
C GLN A 557 26.81 13.14 -17.23
N SER A 558 25.68 13.75 -16.83
CA SER A 558 25.51 14.41 -15.53
C SER A 558 25.14 13.44 -14.40
N GLY A 559 24.77 12.19 -14.73
CA GLY A 559 24.42 11.16 -13.76
C GLY A 559 23.06 11.38 -13.09
N LYS A 560 22.11 12.01 -13.78
CA LYS A 560 20.80 12.43 -13.24
C LYS A 560 19.61 11.81 -13.95
N CYS A 561 18.55 11.55 -13.20
CA CYS A 561 17.22 11.24 -13.71
C CYS A 561 16.23 12.40 -13.47
N LEU A 562 15.18 12.43 -14.29
CA LEU A 562 14.00 13.27 -14.09
C LEU A 562 12.93 12.41 -13.43
N GLU A 563 12.59 12.74 -12.19
CA GLU A 563 11.52 12.12 -11.40
C GLU A 563 10.25 12.97 -11.55
N VAL A 564 9.11 12.32 -11.79
CA VAL A 564 7.77 12.94 -11.71
C VAL A 564 6.90 12.14 -10.75
N GLY A 565 6.03 12.81 -10.01
CA GLY A 565 5.20 12.13 -9.01
C GLY A 565 3.95 12.88 -8.58
N THR A 566 2.99 12.11 -8.07
CA THR A 566 1.81 12.61 -7.36
C THR A 566 2.08 12.65 -5.86
N GLY A 567 1.36 13.51 -5.15
CA GLY A 567 1.31 13.53 -3.69
C GLY A 567 -0.03 13.07 -3.14
N GLY A 568 -0.39 13.60 -1.96
CA GLY A 568 -1.75 13.50 -1.46
C GLY A 568 -2.77 14.24 -2.34
N GLY A 569 -4.04 13.85 -2.22
CA GLY A 569 -5.16 14.57 -2.84
C GLY A 569 -5.42 15.89 -2.13
N MET A 570 -5.87 16.92 -2.85
CA MET A 570 -6.09 18.26 -2.30
C MET A 570 -7.55 18.71 -2.45
N PRO A 571 -8.11 19.44 -1.48
CA PRO A 571 -9.44 20.03 -1.59
C PRO A 571 -9.44 21.24 -2.54
N MET A 572 -10.23 21.13 -3.60
CA MET A 572 -10.65 22.21 -4.48
C MET A 572 -11.99 22.75 -3.97
N TYR A 573 -12.03 24.04 -3.60
CA TYR A 573 -13.25 24.75 -3.27
C TYR A 573 -13.67 25.61 -4.47
N LEU A 574 -14.95 25.60 -4.82
CA LEU A 574 -15.47 26.37 -5.95
C LEU A 574 -16.90 26.87 -5.72
N ILE A 575 -17.30 27.90 -6.47
CA ILE A 575 -18.62 28.51 -6.41
C ILE A 575 -19.43 28.09 -7.64
N ILE A 576 -20.65 27.61 -7.42
CA ILE A 576 -21.65 27.37 -8.48
C ILE A 576 -22.92 28.14 -8.11
N GLU A 577 -23.52 28.81 -9.10
CA GLU A 577 -24.84 29.42 -8.97
C GLU A 577 -25.92 28.37 -9.22
N TYR A 578 -26.74 28.10 -8.20
CA TYR A 578 -27.87 27.19 -8.25
C TYR A 578 -29.13 27.93 -7.79
N ASP A 579 -30.20 27.91 -8.60
CA ASP A 579 -31.42 28.72 -8.42
C ASP A 579 -31.16 30.21 -8.13
N GLY A 580 -30.08 30.77 -8.70
CA GLY A 580 -29.66 32.16 -8.50
C GLY A 580 -28.93 32.44 -7.18
N VAL A 581 -28.61 31.42 -6.39
CA VAL A 581 -27.82 31.51 -5.16
C VAL A 581 -26.42 30.93 -5.41
N PRO A 582 -25.32 31.68 -5.14
CA PRO A 582 -23.97 31.12 -5.18
C PRO A 582 -23.74 30.22 -3.96
N GLN A 583 -23.47 28.94 -4.21
CA GLN A 583 -23.15 27.92 -3.21
C GLN A 583 -21.66 27.55 -3.34
N LEU A 584 -20.98 27.34 -2.21
CA LEU A 584 -19.65 26.73 -2.17
C LEU A 584 -19.77 25.21 -2.27
N LEU A 585 -18.93 24.57 -3.07
CA LEU A 585 -18.78 23.11 -3.21
C LEU A 585 -17.32 22.69 -2.94
N ILE A 586 -17.11 21.40 -2.67
CA ILE A 586 -15.79 20.81 -2.44
C ILE A 586 -15.55 19.59 -3.34
N GLY A 587 -14.34 19.45 -3.87
CA GLY A 587 -13.90 18.26 -4.63
C GLY A 587 -12.43 17.93 -4.41
N GLY A 588 -12.02 16.70 -4.75
CA GLY A 588 -10.62 16.25 -4.66
C GLY A 588 -9.88 16.42 -5.98
N VAL A 589 -8.66 16.96 -5.95
CA VAL A 589 -7.77 17.07 -7.12
C VAL A 589 -6.37 16.53 -6.85
N TYR A 590 -5.63 16.18 -7.91
CA TYR A 590 -4.24 15.73 -7.80
C TYR A 590 -3.29 16.83 -7.35
N SER A 591 -2.23 16.44 -6.63
CA SER A 591 -0.97 17.19 -6.55
C SER A 591 0.06 16.59 -7.51
N TYR A 592 1.01 17.40 -7.98
CA TYR A 592 2.03 17.02 -8.98
C TYR A 592 3.37 17.69 -8.73
N CYS A 593 4.45 16.91 -8.80
CA CYS A 593 5.84 17.32 -8.60
C CYS A 593 6.73 16.83 -9.77
N GLU A 594 7.70 17.65 -10.20
CA GLU A 594 8.71 17.31 -11.24
C GLU A 594 10.07 17.84 -10.77
N PHE A 595 11.09 16.97 -10.65
CA PHE A 595 12.42 17.35 -10.16
C PHE A 595 13.56 16.44 -10.67
N GLN A 596 14.80 16.92 -10.57
CA GLN A 596 15.99 16.15 -10.93
C GLN A 596 16.60 15.45 -9.70
N GLN A 597 16.90 14.16 -9.86
CA GLN A 597 17.47 13.29 -8.83
C GLN A 597 18.77 12.63 -9.35
N PRO A 598 19.77 12.28 -8.51
CA PRO A 598 20.90 11.46 -8.95
C PRO A 598 20.46 10.04 -9.33
N ILE A 599 21.03 9.45 -10.40
CA ILE A 599 20.71 8.07 -10.85
C ILE A 599 21.01 7.01 -9.76
N SER A 600 21.97 7.29 -8.87
CA SER A 600 22.27 6.43 -7.70
C SER A 600 21.27 6.56 -6.54
N ALA A 601 20.33 7.50 -6.62
CA ALA A 601 19.36 7.85 -5.57
C ALA A 601 17.91 7.89 -6.09
N ARG A 602 17.62 7.16 -7.17
CA ARG A 602 16.26 6.94 -7.73
C ARG A 602 15.30 6.47 -6.63
N LEU A 603 14.19 7.18 -6.50
CA LEU A 603 13.22 6.94 -5.45
C LEU A 603 12.38 5.67 -5.70
N THR A 604 11.99 5.00 -4.62
CA THR A 604 10.83 4.10 -4.59
C THR A 604 9.59 4.84 -4.08
N ASP A 605 8.41 4.23 -4.22
CA ASP A 605 7.19 4.79 -3.64
C ASP A 605 7.25 4.84 -2.10
N GLU A 606 7.93 3.90 -1.43
CA GLU A 606 8.14 3.96 0.02
C GLU A 606 9.08 5.10 0.43
N GLU A 607 10.15 5.32 -0.33
CA GLU A 607 11.07 6.45 -0.12
C GLU A 607 10.33 7.79 -0.32
N TRP A 608 9.49 7.90 -1.35
CA TRP A 608 8.68 9.09 -1.64
C TRP A 608 7.54 9.32 -0.63
N ARG A 609 6.76 8.29 -0.29
CA ARG A 609 5.71 8.36 0.75
C ARG A 609 6.32 8.67 2.13
N GLY A 610 7.54 8.21 2.39
CA GLY A 610 8.33 8.60 3.57
C GLY A 610 8.73 10.08 3.58
N MET A 611 9.09 10.66 2.42
CA MET A 611 9.27 12.11 2.30
C MET A 611 7.94 12.86 2.57
N TRP A 612 6.81 12.40 2.04
CA TRP A 612 5.49 13.03 2.30
C TRP A 612 5.13 13.01 3.79
N ALA A 613 5.29 11.86 4.44
CA ALA A 613 5.05 11.69 5.88
C ALA A 613 5.98 12.51 6.79
N SER A 614 7.06 13.08 6.25
CA SER A 614 8.00 13.97 6.97
C SER A 614 7.94 15.43 6.51
N GLY A 615 7.05 15.79 5.58
CA GLY A 615 6.91 17.15 5.05
C GLY A 615 8.05 17.65 4.15
N HIS A 616 9.09 16.85 3.89
CA HIS A 616 10.28 17.26 3.14
C HIS A 616 10.05 17.22 1.62
N MET A 617 9.09 18.04 1.15
CA MET A 617 8.64 18.05 -0.25
C MET A 617 9.45 18.95 -1.19
N PRO A 618 9.65 18.52 -2.45
CA PRO A 618 9.97 19.42 -3.55
C PRO A 618 8.92 20.52 -3.69
N ALA A 619 9.31 21.69 -4.19
CA ALA A 619 8.36 22.75 -4.50
C ALA A 619 7.41 22.33 -5.64
N LEU A 620 6.12 22.66 -5.50
CA LEU A 620 5.16 22.55 -6.60
C LEU A 620 5.59 23.45 -7.79
N PRO A 621 5.22 23.10 -9.04
CA PRO A 621 5.53 23.93 -10.21
C PRO A 621 4.99 25.36 -10.07
N ALA A 622 5.84 26.36 -10.32
CA ALA A 622 5.55 27.76 -9.98
C ALA A 622 4.27 28.38 -10.62
N TRP A 623 3.70 27.76 -11.64
CA TRP A 623 2.46 28.21 -12.27
C TRP A 623 1.19 27.87 -11.46
N THR A 624 1.25 26.97 -10.47
CA THR A 624 0.09 26.65 -9.60
C THR A 624 -0.37 27.83 -8.75
N ALA A 625 0.52 28.80 -8.47
CA ALA A 625 0.22 30.03 -7.72
C ALA A 625 -0.86 30.93 -8.36
N SER A 626 -1.35 30.60 -9.55
CA SER A 626 -2.52 31.21 -10.18
C SER A 626 -3.86 30.79 -9.55
N PHE A 627 -3.92 29.61 -8.93
CA PHE A 627 -5.12 29.03 -8.29
C PHE A 627 -4.87 28.38 -6.93
N MET A 628 -3.60 28.26 -6.49
CA MET A 628 -3.21 27.86 -5.14
C MET A 628 -2.72 29.06 -4.32
N PRO A 629 -3.12 29.17 -3.04
CA PRO A 629 -2.60 30.20 -2.14
C PRO A 629 -1.17 29.89 -1.69
N GLY A 630 -0.34 30.94 -1.62
CA GLY A 630 0.86 30.93 -0.78
C GLY A 630 0.52 31.15 0.69
N PHE A 631 1.30 30.54 1.58
CA PHE A 631 1.21 30.75 3.03
C PHE A 631 2.17 31.84 3.51
N ASP A 632 1.67 32.75 4.36
CA ASP A 632 2.53 33.65 5.13
C ASP A 632 2.96 32.96 6.43
N ALA A 633 4.21 32.49 6.45
CA ALA A 633 4.80 31.84 7.62
C ALA A 633 4.91 32.80 8.83
N ALA A 634 5.13 34.10 8.63
CA ALA A 634 5.21 35.05 9.73
C ALA A 634 3.84 35.27 10.39
N ALA A 635 2.78 35.36 9.59
CA ALA A 635 1.39 35.41 10.09
C ALA A 635 1.00 34.13 10.84
N VAL A 636 1.32 32.95 10.29
CA VAL A 636 1.06 31.66 10.95
C VAL A 636 1.84 31.53 12.26
N ILE A 637 3.14 31.86 12.28
CA ILE A 637 3.96 31.87 13.50
C ILE A 637 3.39 32.86 14.55
N ALA A 638 2.88 34.02 14.13
CA ALA A 638 2.26 34.98 15.04
C ALA A 638 0.98 34.45 15.68
N ARG A 639 0.08 33.83 14.89
CA ARG A 639 -1.15 33.20 15.37
C ARG A 639 -0.87 32.05 16.35
N ILE A 640 0.06 31.14 16.00
CA ILE A 640 0.50 30.07 16.91
C ILE A 640 1.05 30.67 18.22
N ARG A 641 1.89 31.71 18.13
CA ARG A 641 2.47 32.40 19.30
C ARG A 641 1.41 33.08 20.18
N ASN A 642 0.27 33.47 19.64
CA ASN A 642 -0.85 34.03 20.41
C ASN A 642 -1.64 32.97 21.20
N GLY A 643 -1.46 31.68 20.88
CA GLY A 643 -2.18 30.57 21.50
C GLY A 643 -3.27 29.94 20.61
N GLU A 644 -3.36 30.34 19.34
CA GLU A 644 -4.34 29.80 18.40
C GLU A 644 -3.99 28.38 17.94
N LEU A 645 -5.01 27.57 17.67
CA LEU A 645 -4.91 26.36 16.87
C LEU A 645 -4.96 26.81 15.40
N VAL A 646 -3.86 26.64 14.66
CA VAL A 646 -3.70 27.20 13.31
C VAL A 646 -3.71 26.06 12.30
N GLU A 647 -4.88 25.77 11.73
CA GLU A 647 -5.10 24.66 10.81
C GLU A 647 -4.19 24.70 9.58
N GLU A 648 -3.73 25.88 9.16
CA GLU A 648 -2.79 26.02 8.04
C GLU A 648 -1.35 25.59 8.38
N ALA A 649 -0.99 25.52 9.66
CA ALA A 649 0.39 25.36 10.12
C ALA A 649 1.14 24.08 9.68
N PRO A 650 0.52 22.89 9.57
CA PRO A 650 1.19 21.71 9.02
C PRO A 650 1.75 21.95 7.61
N PHE A 651 1.04 22.75 6.81
CA PHE A 651 1.27 22.96 5.38
C PHE A 651 2.26 24.11 5.09
N VAL A 652 2.62 24.91 6.09
CA VAL A 652 3.64 25.96 5.99
C VAL A 652 5.04 25.34 6.03
N ASN A 653 5.53 24.88 4.89
CA ASN A 653 6.86 24.28 4.80
C ASN A 653 7.98 25.34 4.75
N THR A 654 8.31 25.93 5.90
CA THR A 654 9.40 26.92 6.01
C THR A 654 10.34 26.69 7.22
N PRO A 655 11.67 26.87 7.07
CA PRO A 655 12.62 26.75 8.17
C PRO A 655 12.34 27.70 9.35
N GLU A 656 11.67 28.82 9.11
CA GLU A 656 11.30 29.80 10.13
C GLU A 656 10.25 29.25 11.11
N LEU A 657 9.30 28.45 10.64
CA LEU A 657 8.30 27.79 11.50
C LEU A 657 8.96 26.68 12.32
N ASP A 658 9.81 25.89 11.69
CA ASP A 658 10.57 24.81 12.33
C ASP A 658 11.46 25.34 13.46
N ALA A 659 12.28 26.36 13.15
CA ALA A 659 13.12 27.04 14.12
C ALA A 659 12.33 27.88 15.13
N PHE A 660 11.03 28.13 14.92
CA PHE A 660 10.15 28.67 15.96
C PHE A 660 9.69 27.57 16.91
N LEU A 661 9.20 26.43 16.39
CA LEU A 661 8.72 25.30 17.18
C LEU A 661 9.81 24.71 18.10
N GLU A 662 11.03 24.46 17.58
CA GLU A 662 12.17 23.92 18.36
C GLU A 662 12.58 24.79 19.57
N ARG A 663 12.26 26.09 19.55
CA ARG A 663 12.53 27.03 20.65
C ARG A 663 11.31 27.31 21.51
N ALA A 664 10.11 27.33 20.92
CA ALA A 664 8.90 27.75 21.61
C ALA A 664 8.25 26.64 22.44
N LEU A 665 8.61 25.37 22.20
CA LEU A 665 8.13 24.17 22.90
C LEU A 665 9.05 23.69 24.04
N ARG A 666 10.05 24.50 24.41
CA ARG A 666 10.88 24.29 25.61
C ARG A 666 10.10 24.69 26.87
N PRO A 667 10.49 24.22 28.08
CA PRO A 667 9.82 24.60 29.33
C PRO A 667 9.73 26.12 29.56
N ASP A 668 10.75 26.88 29.12
CA ASP A 668 10.82 28.35 29.15
C ASP A 668 10.37 29.02 27.83
N GLY A 669 9.86 28.23 26.88
CA GLY A 669 9.56 28.63 25.51
C GLY A 669 8.30 29.48 25.36
N ALA A 670 8.20 30.18 24.22
CA ALA A 670 7.11 31.12 23.94
C ALA A 670 5.69 30.52 23.84
N LEU A 671 5.54 29.19 23.88
CA LEU A 671 4.25 28.49 23.97
C LEU A 671 3.99 27.83 25.34
N ALA A 672 4.95 27.86 26.27
CA ALA A 672 4.76 27.36 27.62
C ALA A 672 3.53 28.03 28.29
N GLY A 673 2.75 27.23 29.00
CA GLY A 673 1.47 27.63 29.60
C GLY A 673 0.29 27.88 28.64
N LYS A 674 0.43 27.73 27.32
CA LYS A 674 -0.63 28.05 26.35
C LYS A 674 -1.51 26.85 25.97
N VAL A 675 -2.78 27.13 25.66
CA VAL A 675 -3.79 26.13 25.31
C VAL A 675 -3.41 25.29 24.08
N ASN A 676 -2.68 25.86 23.12
CA ASN A 676 -2.23 25.16 21.92
C ASN A 676 -0.90 24.39 22.07
N TYR A 677 -0.29 24.32 23.27
CA TYR A 677 1.03 23.72 23.48
C TYR A 677 1.08 22.23 23.08
N CYS A 678 0.08 21.45 23.47
CA CYS A 678 -0.03 20.02 23.15
C CYS A 678 -0.26 19.77 21.64
N TRP A 679 -1.05 20.64 20.98
CA TRP A 679 -1.22 20.66 19.53
C TRP A 679 0.09 21.02 18.81
N ALA A 680 0.79 22.06 19.27
CA ALA A 680 2.06 22.49 18.70
C ALA A 680 3.18 21.44 18.89
N PHE A 681 3.14 20.63 19.95
CA PHE A 681 4.00 19.46 20.12
C PHE A 681 3.73 18.35 19.08
N ARG A 682 2.46 18.07 18.74
CA ARG A 682 2.12 17.16 17.63
C ARG A 682 2.57 17.71 16.27
N LEU A 683 2.33 18.99 16.00
CA LEU A 683 2.80 19.69 14.80
C LEU A 683 4.34 19.59 14.67
N ALA A 684 5.07 19.83 15.76
CA ALA A 684 6.52 19.71 15.78
C ALA A 684 6.99 18.25 15.58
N ALA A 685 6.32 17.27 16.20
CA ALA A 685 6.61 15.85 15.99
C ALA A 685 6.48 15.43 14.51
N GLN A 686 5.41 15.87 13.84
CA GLN A 686 5.16 15.60 12.42
C GLN A 686 6.20 16.26 11.50
N ARG A 687 6.61 17.50 11.80
CA ARG A 687 7.52 18.28 10.94
C ARG A 687 9.00 17.98 11.14
N LEU A 688 9.40 17.60 12.36
CA LEU A 688 10.81 17.58 12.79
C LEU A 688 11.31 16.19 13.18
N GLY A 689 10.41 15.25 13.51
CA GLY A 689 10.78 13.89 13.96
C GLY A 689 11.79 13.90 15.09
N HIS A 690 12.85 13.07 14.97
CA HIS A 690 13.88 12.90 15.99
C HIS A 690 14.58 14.19 16.46
N ARG A 691 14.62 15.25 15.63
CA ARG A 691 15.16 16.57 16.06
C ARG A 691 14.51 17.12 17.33
N MET A 692 13.26 16.76 17.59
CA MET A 692 12.53 17.15 18.79
C MET A 692 12.80 16.26 20.02
N ALA A 693 13.55 15.15 19.91
CA ALA A 693 13.81 14.24 21.02
C ALA A 693 14.50 14.94 22.21
N PRO A 694 15.52 15.81 22.04
CA PRO A 694 16.10 16.55 23.16
C PRO A 694 15.09 17.49 23.83
N VAL A 695 14.26 18.20 23.04
CA VAL A 695 13.24 19.15 23.55
C VAL A 695 12.14 18.40 24.30
N LEU A 696 11.72 17.24 23.80
CA LEU A 696 10.73 16.37 24.44
C LEU A 696 11.27 15.78 25.75
N LEU A 697 12.49 15.23 25.77
CA LEU A 697 13.12 14.70 26.98
C LEU A 697 13.34 15.78 28.05
N GLU A 698 13.68 17.00 27.64
CA GLU A 698 13.80 18.19 28.49
C GLU A 698 12.43 18.60 29.09
N ALA A 699 11.38 18.61 28.27
CA ALA A 699 10.01 18.92 28.71
C ALA A 699 9.43 17.86 29.66
N LEU A 700 9.57 16.58 29.34
CA LEU A 700 9.13 15.46 30.19
C LEU A 700 9.84 15.43 31.56
N GLY A 701 11.04 16.02 31.65
CA GLY A 701 11.79 16.18 32.88
C GLY A 701 11.32 17.33 33.79
N HIS A 702 10.37 18.17 33.37
CA HIS A 702 9.95 19.36 34.12
C HIS A 702 8.54 19.21 34.76
N PRO A 703 8.36 19.42 36.08
CA PRO A 703 7.06 19.29 36.74
C PRO A 703 5.92 20.11 36.13
N GLU A 704 6.25 21.27 35.54
CA GLU A 704 5.25 22.17 34.93
C GLU A 704 4.63 21.57 33.65
N PHE A 705 5.35 20.73 32.92
CA PHE A 705 4.79 19.99 31.76
C PHE A 705 3.62 19.10 32.21
N TRP A 706 3.79 18.41 33.34
CA TRP A 706 2.78 17.54 33.92
C TRP A 706 1.56 18.32 34.43
N ALA A 707 1.80 19.42 35.15
CA ALA A 707 0.75 20.33 35.61
C ALA A 707 0.00 21.04 34.46
N MET A 708 0.63 21.19 33.28
CA MET A 708 -0.04 21.65 32.05
C MET A 708 -0.86 20.55 31.38
N ALA A 709 -0.31 19.33 31.25
CA ALA A 709 -0.97 18.19 30.62
C ALA A 709 -2.23 17.72 31.37
N GLU A 710 -2.29 17.94 32.69
CA GLU A 710 -3.47 17.69 33.52
C GLU A 710 -4.56 18.78 33.35
N LYS A 711 -4.16 20.06 33.24
CA LYS A 711 -5.08 21.19 33.07
C LYS A 711 -5.65 21.32 31.66
N ALA A 712 -4.87 20.95 30.65
CA ALA A 712 -5.33 20.89 29.26
C ALA A 712 -6.22 19.64 29.07
N TYR A 713 -7.53 19.80 29.33
CA TYR A 713 -8.62 18.83 29.17
C TYR A 713 -8.20 17.42 28.69
N MET A 714 -8.32 16.43 29.58
CA MET A 714 -7.79 15.05 29.49
C MET A 714 -8.13 14.19 28.25
N GLY A 715 -8.73 14.73 27.19
CA GLY A 715 -8.70 14.12 25.86
C GLY A 715 -7.41 14.45 25.08
N ASP A 716 -7.02 15.72 25.03
CA ASP A 716 -6.06 16.18 24.02
C ASP A 716 -4.59 15.96 24.43
N SER A 717 -4.28 15.96 25.73
CA SER A 717 -2.96 15.57 26.24
C SER A 717 -2.65 14.07 26.07
N ARG A 718 -3.68 13.21 26.04
CA ARG A 718 -3.56 11.76 25.77
C ARG A 718 -3.23 11.51 24.29
N ASN A 719 -4.07 12.04 23.40
CA ASN A 719 -3.84 12.04 21.94
C ASN A 719 -2.47 12.66 21.56
N THR A 720 -1.95 13.58 22.38
CA THR A 720 -0.61 14.13 22.21
C THR A 720 0.48 13.13 22.61
N ALA A 721 0.37 12.48 23.78
CA ALA A 721 1.32 11.45 24.23
C ALA A 721 1.49 10.33 23.19
N GLU A 722 0.34 9.77 22.76
CA GLU A 722 0.22 8.62 21.86
C GLU A 722 0.92 8.84 20.51
N VAL A 723 0.85 10.06 19.97
CA VAL A 723 1.45 10.42 18.67
C VAL A 723 2.89 10.91 18.80
N VAL A 724 3.20 11.71 19.82
CA VAL A 724 4.45 12.47 19.92
C VAL A 724 5.64 11.57 20.28
N ILE A 725 5.54 10.70 21.28
CA ILE A 725 6.66 9.82 21.67
C ILE A 725 7.04 8.84 20.54
N PRO A 726 6.12 8.05 19.95
CA PRO A 726 6.48 7.08 18.91
C PRO A 726 6.89 7.69 17.55
N SER A 727 6.69 8.99 17.36
CA SER A 727 7.12 9.72 16.16
C SER A 727 8.47 10.44 16.31
N ILE A 728 8.95 10.62 17.55
CA ILE A 728 10.16 11.38 17.86
C ILE A 728 11.28 10.48 18.42
N ILE A 729 10.97 9.54 19.29
CA ILE A 729 11.96 8.80 20.09
C ILE A 729 12.60 7.65 19.29
N GLU A 730 13.89 7.39 19.52
CA GLU A 730 14.61 6.23 18.99
C GLU A 730 15.13 5.31 20.10
N ASP A 731 15.67 4.13 19.72
CA ASP A 731 16.23 3.13 20.65
C ASP A 731 17.33 3.70 21.58
N HIS A 732 18.04 4.73 21.14
CA HIS A 732 19.11 5.36 21.91
C HIS A 732 18.60 6.34 22.98
N ASP A 733 17.35 6.79 22.89
CA ASP A 733 16.69 7.67 23.86
C ASP A 733 16.01 6.89 25.01
N ILE A 734 15.76 5.59 24.83
CA ILE A 734 15.13 4.70 25.82
C ILE A 734 15.74 4.86 27.23
N PRO A 735 17.08 4.90 27.44
CA PRO A 735 17.65 5.06 28.78
C PRO A 735 17.30 6.40 29.45
N ALA A 736 17.09 7.47 28.67
CA ALA A 736 16.68 8.77 29.18
C ALA A 736 15.20 8.75 29.60
N LEU A 737 14.32 8.19 28.76
CA LEU A 737 12.90 7.99 29.10
C LEU A 737 12.74 7.13 30.36
N VAL A 738 13.47 6.02 30.48
CA VAL A 738 13.43 5.13 31.65
C VAL A 738 13.87 5.86 32.92
N LYS A 739 14.86 6.75 32.84
CA LYS A 739 15.29 7.58 33.97
C LYS A 739 14.20 8.59 34.38
N ILE A 740 13.52 9.21 33.41
CA ILE A 740 12.45 10.19 33.65
C ILE A 740 11.19 9.52 34.23
N ALA A 741 10.70 8.46 33.57
CA ALA A 741 9.52 7.70 33.99
C ALA A 741 9.63 7.12 35.41
N LEU A 742 10.84 6.77 35.83
CA LEU A 742 11.14 6.27 37.17
C LEU A 742 11.75 7.34 38.09
N GLY A 743 11.46 8.63 37.86
CA GLY A 743 11.84 9.75 38.72
C GLY A 743 11.29 9.63 40.15
N GLU A 744 11.71 10.56 41.04
CA GLU A 744 11.36 10.49 42.46
C GLU A 744 9.86 10.76 42.69
N ASP A 745 9.30 11.79 42.04
CA ASP A 745 7.88 12.15 42.14
C ASP A 745 6.96 11.11 41.46
N GLY A 746 7.40 10.55 40.34
CA GLY A 746 6.73 9.46 39.63
C GLY A 746 5.66 9.87 38.61
N ASP A 747 5.36 11.16 38.46
CA ASP A 747 4.32 11.64 37.54
C ASP A 747 4.60 11.34 36.06
N ALA A 748 5.86 11.19 35.65
CA ALA A 748 6.18 10.75 34.29
C ALA A 748 5.81 9.27 34.00
N ALA A 749 5.54 8.46 35.03
CA ALA A 749 5.23 7.04 34.85
C ALA A 749 3.90 6.83 34.12
N TRP A 750 2.83 7.57 34.47
CA TRP A 750 1.49 7.36 33.89
C TRP A 750 1.44 7.75 32.40
N PHE A 751 2.23 8.73 31.98
CA PHE A 751 2.27 9.18 30.58
C PHE A 751 3.02 8.19 29.69
N VAL A 752 4.18 7.71 30.16
CA VAL A 752 4.93 6.66 29.44
C VAL A 752 4.16 5.34 29.44
N GLN A 753 3.43 5.03 30.51
CA GLN A 753 2.43 3.95 30.55
C GLN A 753 1.35 4.13 29.48
N LEU A 754 0.74 5.32 29.37
CA LEU A 754 -0.34 5.59 28.41
C LEU A 754 0.10 5.42 26.96
N VAL A 755 1.33 5.81 26.61
CA VAL A 755 1.91 5.58 25.27
C VAL A 755 2.07 4.10 24.94
N VAL A 756 2.39 3.25 25.93
CA VAL A 756 2.53 1.80 25.78
C VAL A 756 1.15 1.11 25.72
N GLU A 757 0.15 1.62 26.47
CA GLU A 757 -1.18 1.01 26.57
C GLU A 757 -2.13 1.35 25.41
N GLN A 758 -1.96 2.50 24.74
CA GLN A 758 -2.92 3.02 23.74
C GLN A 758 -2.38 3.09 22.30
N ASN A 759 -1.24 2.44 21.98
CA ASN A 759 -0.70 2.37 20.60
C ASN A 759 -0.96 0.99 19.94
N PRO A 760 -2.13 0.76 19.32
CA PRO A 760 -2.33 -0.38 18.43
C PRO A 760 -1.58 -0.13 17.10
N PRO A 761 -0.58 -0.94 16.70
CA PRO A 761 -0.06 -0.90 15.35
C PRO A 761 -1.15 -1.35 14.35
N VAL A 762 -1.61 -0.43 13.50
CA VAL A 762 -2.68 -0.66 12.50
C VAL A 762 -2.15 -1.50 11.33
N TYR A 763 -1.96 -2.78 11.61
CA TYR A 763 -1.17 -3.73 10.82
C TYR A 763 -1.80 -4.16 9.47
N GLU A 764 -3.02 -3.72 9.15
CA GLU A 764 -3.67 -3.98 7.86
C GLU A 764 -2.87 -3.44 6.65
N THR A 765 -1.89 -2.56 6.89
CA THR A 765 -1.11 -1.87 5.85
C THR A 765 0.30 -2.42 5.59
N GLY A 766 0.81 -3.34 6.42
CA GLY A 766 2.09 -4.02 6.20
C GLY A 766 3.38 -3.15 6.19
N ILE A 767 3.31 -1.88 6.57
CA ILE A 767 4.40 -0.91 6.37
C ILE A 767 5.59 -1.18 7.32
N PRO A 768 6.85 -1.34 6.83
CA PRO A 768 8.01 -1.69 7.65
C PRO A 768 8.31 -0.73 8.83
N THR A 769 8.00 0.56 8.68
CA THR A 769 8.22 1.57 9.73
C THR A 769 7.30 1.39 10.95
N GLN A 770 6.09 0.85 10.78
CA GLN A 770 5.22 0.50 11.92
C GLN A 770 5.82 -0.66 12.73
N ALA A 771 6.31 -1.70 12.04
CA ALA A 771 6.96 -2.84 12.68
C ALA A 771 8.20 -2.43 13.48
N ALA A 772 9.03 -1.53 12.92
CA ALA A 772 10.20 -1.00 13.61
C ALA A 772 9.83 -0.16 14.86
N ARG A 773 8.81 0.70 14.76
CA ARG A 773 8.31 1.51 15.90
C ARG A 773 7.73 0.65 17.01
N ALA A 774 6.89 -0.33 16.68
CA ALA A 774 6.32 -1.23 17.67
C ALA A 774 7.39 -2.10 18.36
N LYS A 775 8.45 -2.49 17.64
CA LYS A 775 9.66 -3.12 18.20
C LYS A 775 10.46 -2.20 19.13
N MET A 776 10.47 -0.89 18.91
CA MET A 776 11.05 0.09 19.84
C MET A 776 10.19 0.19 21.12
N ILE A 777 8.86 0.25 21.00
CA ILE A 777 7.94 0.26 22.16
C ILE A 777 8.10 -1.00 23.01
N GLU A 778 8.26 -2.18 22.39
CA GLU A 778 8.57 -3.44 23.08
C GLU A 778 9.89 -3.35 23.88
N ARG A 779 10.94 -2.75 23.31
CA ARG A 779 12.23 -2.51 24.01
C ARG A 779 12.10 -1.50 25.14
N LEU A 780 11.34 -0.41 24.94
CA LEU A 780 11.08 0.60 25.98
C LEU A 780 10.35 -0.01 27.18
N ALA A 781 9.31 -0.82 26.93
CA ALA A 781 8.57 -1.54 27.96
C ALA A 781 9.49 -2.48 28.78
N VAL A 782 10.34 -3.27 28.10
CA VAL A 782 11.35 -4.13 28.76
C VAL A 782 12.34 -3.31 29.60
N ALA A 783 12.83 -2.18 29.10
CA ALA A 783 13.80 -1.35 29.82
C ALA A 783 13.20 -0.65 31.06
N LEU A 784 11.97 -0.14 30.95
CA LEU A 784 11.18 0.39 32.08
C LEU A 784 10.98 -0.68 33.16
N PHE A 785 10.53 -1.86 32.73
CA PHE A 785 10.28 -3.01 33.57
C PHE A 785 11.52 -3.49 34.33
N GLU A 786 12.64 -3.66 33.63
CA GLU A 786 13.92 -4.03 34.25
C GLU A 786 14.39 -3.00 35.29
N ALA A 787 14.21 -1.71 35.02
CA ALA A 787 14.61 -0.65 35.93
C ALA A 787 13.67 -0.54 37.15
N ALA A 788 12.35 -0.73 36.97
CA ALA A 788 11.39 -0.85 38.06
C ALA A 788 11.70 -2.08 38.95
N ALA A 789 12.01 -3.23 38.34
CA ALA A 789 12.43 -4.44 39.05
C ALA A 789 13.75 -4.26 39.84
N LYS A 790 14.62 -3.34 39.41
CA LYS A 790 15.83 -2.95 40.14
C LYS A 790 15.54 -1.95 41.29
N LYS A 791 14.50 -1.11 41.18
CA LYS A 791 14.07 -0.19 42.25
C LYS A 791 13.19 -0.81 43.35
N GLY A 792 12.41 -1.85 43.04
CA GLY A 792 11.63 -2.62 44.03
C GLY A 792 10.11 -2.45 43.93
N LYS A 793 9.38 -3.07 44.88
CA LYS A 793 7.92 -3.31 44.76
C LYS A 793 7.07 -2.07 44.49
N SER A 794 7.40 -0.91 45.09
CA SER A 794 6.66 0.35 44.88
C SER A 794 6.85 0.97 43.50
N ALA A 795 7.92 0.60 42.77
CA ALA A 795 8.11 0.98 41.37
C ALA A 795 7.38 0.00 40.43
N LEU A 796 7.40 -1.30 40.76
CA LEU A 796 6.67 -2.34 40.02
C LEU A 796 5.14 -2.14 40.08
N SER A 797 4.59 -1.71 41.22
CA SER A 797 3.15 -1.41 41.33
C SER A 797 2.69 -0.18 40.52
N ARG A 798 3.62 0.57 39.90
CA ARG A 798 3.35 1.66 38.94
C ARG A 798 3.49 1.18 37.47
N VAL A 799 3.68 -0.13 37.26
CA VAL A 799 4.16 -0.75 36.01
C VAL A 799 3.33 -2.03 35.76
N ASN A 800 2.16 -1.88 35.12
CA ASN A 800 1.16 -2.97 35.01
C ASN A 800 1.46 -3.93 33.84
N ILE A 801 2.38 -4.86 34.08
CA ILE A 801 2.94 -5.78 33.09
C ILE A 801 1.89 -6.57 32.31
N ALA A 802 0.84 -7.03 32.99
CA ALA A 802 -0.22 -7.82 32.35
C ALA A 802 -1.03 -6.99 31.34
N MET A 803 -1.39 -5.74 31.66
CA MET A 803 -2.05 -4.88 30.67
C MET A 803 -1.16 -4.59 29.46
N TRP A 804 0.15 -4.42 29.67
CA TRP A 804 1.10 -4.05 28.61
C TRP A 804 1.39 -5.19 27.64
N VAL A 805 1.40 -6.44 28.11
CA VAL A 805 1.75 -7.61 27.29
C VAL A 805 0.56 -8.13 26.47
N ASN A 806 -0.65 -8.10 27.05
CA ASN A 806 -1.81 -8.88 26.59
C ASN A 806 -2.36 -8.54 25.18
N TRP A 807 -1.81 -7.54 24.49
CA TRP A 807 -2.34 -7.05 23.23
C TRP A 807 -1.35 -7.11 22.04
N TYR A 808 -0.05 -6.82 22.25
CA TYR A 808 0.90 -6.60 21.11
C TYR A 808 2.29 -7.23 21.23
N ALA A 809 2.68 -7.83 22.37
CA ALA A 809 4.04 -8.33 22.58
C ALA A 809 4.44 -9.51 21.66
N SER A 810 5.75 -9.66 21.38
CA SER A 810 6.31 -10.80 20.66
C SER A 810 6.97 -11.82 21.60
N LYS A 811 7.38 -12.97 21.03
CA LYS A 811 8.14 -14.00 21.77
C LYS A 811 9.51 -13.51 22.27
N ASP A 812 10.00 -12.37 21.80
CA ASP A 812 11.29 -11.79 22.18
C ASP A 812 11.31 -11.32 23.66
N MET A 813 10.16 -11.03 24.27
CA MET A 813 10.05 -10.68 25.70
C MET A 813 10.27 -11.88 26.65
N THR A 814 10.26 -13.12 26.14
CA THR A 814 10.29 -14.35 26.95
C THR A 814 11.44 -14.40 27.99
N PRO A 815 12.68 -14.01 27.68
CA PRO A 815 13.78 -13.99 28.66
C PRO A 815 13.58 -13.03 29.84
N ALA A 816 12.94 -11.88 29.60
CA ALA A 816 12.71 -10.86 30.62
C ALA A 816 11.61 -11.33 31.60
N LEU A 817 10.52 -11.90 31.07
CA LEU A 817 9.42 -12.46 31.87
C LEU A 817 9.86 -13.68 32.69
N LEU A 818 10.65 -14.59 32.10
CA LEU A 818 11.32 -15.69 32.83
C LEU A 818 12.22 -15.17 33.94
N THR A 819 12.96 -14.08 33.69
CA THR A 819 13.86 -13.47 34.67
C THR A 819 13.10 -12.80 35.83
N LEU A 820 11.92 -12.20 35.59
CA LEU A 820 11.06 -11.77 36.68
C LEU A 820 10.49 -12.96 37.47
N TRP A 821 9.96 -13.99 36.81
CA TRP A 821 9.41 -15.16 37.51
C TRP A 821 10.43 -15.81 38.47
N ARG A 822 11.71 -15.89 38.08
CA ARG A 822 12.80 -16.38 38.94
C ARG A 822 13.07 -15.49 40.16
N ARG A 823 12.72 -14.19 40.10
CA ARG A 823 13.14 -13.16 41.07
C ARG A 823 12.14 -12.95 42.23
N TYR A 824 10.87 -13.33 42.05
CA TYR A 824 9.83 -13.17 43.07
C TYR A 824 9.27 -14.53 43.48
N PRO A 825 9.57 -15.02 44.70
CA PRO A 825 9.11 -16.33 45.13
C PRO A 825 7.59 -16.40 45.24
N ASP A 826 6.95 -15.43 45.91
CA ASP A 826 5.49 -15.44 46.17
C ASP A 826 4.92 -14.00 46.07
N SER A 827 4.09 -13.73 45.05
CA SER A 827 3.41 -12.44 44.83
C SER A 827 2.53 -12.46 43.57
N ALA A 828 1.54 -11.55 43.48
CA ALA A 828 0.75 -11.32 42.27
C ALA A 828 1.61 -10.97 41.03
N ASP A 829 2.78 -10.36 41.23
CA ASP A 829 3.77 -10.06 40.19
C ASP A 829 4.20 -11.32 39.40
N LYS A 830 4.22 -12.47 40.09
CA LYS A 830 4.54 -13.79 39.51
C LYS A 830 3.41 -14.31 38.62
N SER A 831 2.16 -14.03 38.96
CA SER A 831 0.99 -14.29 38.11
C SER A 831 1.08 -13.49 36.81
N GLN A 832 1.36 -12.19 36.90
CA GLN A 832 1.45 -11.31 35.73
C GLN A 832 2.48 -11.81 34.70
N ALA A 833 3.65 -12.27 35.12
CA ALA A 833 4.65 -12.84 34.20
C ALA A 833 4.21 -14.16 33.55
N VAL A 834 3.45 -15.00 34.26
CA VAL A 834 2.97 -16.28 33.72
C VAL A 834 1.80 -16.07 32.75
N ALA A 835 0.87 -15.16 33.08
CA ALA A 835 -0.21 -14.74 32.17
C ALA A 835 0.37 -14.10 30.88
N ALA A 836 1.31 -13.16 31.03
CA ALA A 836 2.04 -12.55 29.93
C ALA A 836 2.70 -13.58 28.99
N LEU A 837 3.32 -14.63 29.56
CA LEU A 837 3.90 -15.73 28.77
C LEU A 837 2.84 -16.60 28.09
N ALA A 838 1.70 -16.87 28.75
CA ALA A 838 0.58 -17.58 28.13
C ALA A 838 0.06 -16.83 26.90
N ASP A 839 -0.17 -15.53 27.03
CA ASP A 839 -0.72 -14.71 25.96
C ASP A 839 0.24 -14.49 24.79
N ILE A 840 1.54 -14.28 25.04
CA ILE A 840 2.55 -14.19 23.97
C ILE A 840 2.63 -15.50 23.16
N TRP A 841 2.47 -16.66 23.79
CA TRP A 841 2.67 -17.96 23.14
C TRP A 841 1.42 -18.65 22.62
N ARG A 842 0.21 -18.18 22.99
CA ARG A 842 -1.11 -18.70 22.55
C ARG A 842 -1.22 -18.74 21.02
N ASN A 843 -1.11 -19.91 20.39
CA ASN A 843 -1.18 -20.08 18.93
C ASN A 843 -2.64 -20.02 18.40
N ALA A 844 -3.29 -18.87 18.52
CA ALA A 844 -4.65 -18.62 18.02
C ALA A 844 -4.66 -17.41 17.07
N PRO A 845 -5.58 -17.35 16.09
CA PRO A 845 -5.88 -16.10 15.39
C PRO A 845 -6.42 -15.07 16.39
N ALA A 846 -6.24 -13.78 16.10
CA ALA A 846 -6.73 -12.72 16.98
C ALA A 846 -8.27 -12.75 17.07
N GLU A 847 -8.80 -12.82 18.28
CA GLU A 847 -10.24 -12.72 18.53
C GLU A 847 -10.74 -11.27 18.31
N PRO A 848 -12.02 -11.04 17.99
CA PRO A 848 -12.55 -9.70 17.73
C PRO A 848 -12.32 -8.75 18.93
N GLY A 849 -11.40 -7.81 18.76
CA GLY A 849 -10.95 -6.87 19.79
C GLY A 849 -9.46 -7.00 20.13
N HIS A 850 -8.83 -8.17 19.94
CA HIS A 850 -7.39 -8.32 20.07
C HIS A 850 -6.67 -8.01 18.74
N GLY A 851 -5.44 -7.51 18.81
CA GLY A 851 -4.62 -7.21 17.64
C GLY A 851 -3.71 -8.35 17.17
N PRO A 852 -3.09 -8.21 15.99
CA PRO A 852 -2.04 -9.13 15.53
C PRO A 852 -0.77 -8.93 16.36
N ARG A 853 -0.10 -10.05 16.74
CA ARG A 853 1.15 -9.98 17.51
C ARG A 853 2.34 -9.57 16.64
N LEU A 854 3.30 -8.91 17.29
CA LEU A 854 4.56 -8.55 16.65
C LEU A 854 5.38 -9.79 16.26
N PRO A 855 6.08 -9.76 15.11
CA PRO A 855 6.98 -10.83 14.71
C PRO A 855 8.13 -10.99 15.71
N THR A 856 8.57 -12.23 15.92
CA THR A 856 9.74 -12.55 16.75
C THR A 856 11.04 -12.42 15.94
N THR A 857 12.08 -11.89 16.57
CA THR A 857 13.44 -11.84 15.99
C THR A 857 14.32 -13.01 16.44
N ALA A 858 13.82 -13.84 17.36
CA ALA A 858 14.48 -15.00 17.89
C ALA A 858 14.69 -16.12 16.84
N THR A 859 15.81 -16.84 16.92
CA THR A 859 16.03 -18.02 16.07
C THR A 859 15.15 -19.19 16.50
N PRO A 860 14.94 -20.21 15.65
CA PRO A 860 14.27 -21.45 16.05
C PRO A 860 14.93 -22.14 17.26
N GLU A 861 16.26 -22.00 17.41
CA GLU A 861 17.01 -22.52 18.56
C GLU A 861 16.72 -21.73 19.85
N ASP A 862 16.62 -20.40 19.74
CA ASP A 862 16.23 -19.54 20.87
C ASP A 862 14.81 -19.87 21.35
N LEU A 863 13.87 -20.01 20.41
CA LEU A 863 12.47 -20.35 20.70
C LEU A 863 12.37 -21.73 21.37
N ALA A 864 13.04 -22.76 20.84
CA ALA A 864 13.04 -24.10 21.43
C ALA A 864 13.67 -24.12 22.84
N ARG A 865 14.76 -23.36 23.05
CA ARG A 865 15.42 -23.20 24.35
C ARG A 865 14.49 -22.50 25.37
N TRP A 866 13.78 -21.47 24.94
CA TRP A 866 12.82 -20.75 25.79
C TRP A 866 11.59 -21.59 26.12
N GLU A 867 11.05 -22.35 25.15
CA GLU A 867 9.93 -23.27 25.40
C GLU A 867 10.32 -24.35 26.43
N ALA A 868 11.50 -24.96 26.28
CA ALA A 868 12.04 -25.92 27.22
C ALA A 868 12.32 -25.33 28.62
N GLU A 869 12.47 -24.00 28.75
CA GLU A 869 12.50 -23.33 30.06
C GLU A 869 11.09 -23.07 30.61
N MET A 870 10.17 -22.53 29.80
CA MET A 870 8.78 -22.33 30.20
C MET A 870 8.10 -23.63 30.65
N ARG A 871 8.31 -24.76 29.95
CA ARG A 871 7.79 -26.07 30.41
C ARG A 871 8.24 -26.42 31.83
N ARG A 872 9.49 -26.10 32.19
CA ARG A 872 10.02 -26.28 33.56
C ARG A 872 9.43 -25.28 34.55
N MET A 873 9.33 -24.01 34.15
CA MET A 873 8.71 -22.90 34.91
C MET A 873 7.25 -23.21 35.29
N THR A 874 6.46 -23.63 34.30
CA THR A 874 5.05 -23.95 34.40
C THR A 874 4.82 -25.16 35.32
N LEU A 875 5.56 -26.26 35.12
CA LEU A 875 5.51 -27.41 36.03
C LEU A 875 5.94 -27.06 37.46
N SER A 876 6.92 -26.17 37.65
CA SER A 876 7.33 -25.71 38.98
C SER A 876 6.22 -24.90 39.66
N THR A 877 5.55 -24.01 38.92
CA THR A 877 4.47 -23.15 39.43
C THR A 877 3.23 -23.96 39.79
N LEU A 878 2.81 -24.88 38.91
CA LEU A 878 1.70 -25.81 39.16
C LEU A 878 1.97 -26.80 40.31
N LYS A 879 3.24 -27.10 40.61
CA LYS A 879 3.62 -27.94 41.76
C LYS A 879 3.63 -27.19 43.08
N ALA A 880 3.92 -25.89 43.08
CA ALA A 880 3.87 -25.05 44.28
C ALA A 880 2.43 -24.90 44.81
N GLY A 881 1.46 -24.68 43.91
CA GLY A 881 0.04 -24.60 44.27
C GLY A 881 -0.35 -23.30 44.98
N ASP A 882 0.20 -22.18 44.51
CA ASP A 882 -0.20 -20.81 44.87
C ASP A 882 -1.42 -20.41 44.02
N ASP A 883 -2.56 -20.12 44.66
CA ASP A 883 -3.90 -20.14 44.04
C ASP A 883 -4.04 -19.22 42.80
N TYR A 884 -3.39 -18.06 42.79
CA TYR A 884 -3.42 -17.13 41.65
C TYR A 884 -2.51 -17.60 40.51
N ALA A 885 -1.22 -17.79 40.79
CA ALA A 885 -0.23 -18.13 39.76
C ALA A 885 -0.41 -19.54 39.17
N ALA A 886 -1.10 -20.44 39.86
CA ALA A 886 -1.41 -21.78 39.36
C ALA A 886 -2.47 -21.79 38.24
N ASP A 887 -3.44 -20.88 38.26
CA ASP A 887 -4.50 -20.81 37.24
C ASP A 887 -3.95 -20.24 35.92
N ASP A 888 -3.12 -19.19 35.99
CA ASP A 888 -2.34 -18.68 34.85
C ASP A 888 -1.34 -19.73 34.31
N ALA A 889 -0.67 -20.48 35.19
CA ALA A 889 0.24 -21.55 34.78
C ALA A 889 -0.49 -22.72 34.10
N ALA A 890 -1.75 -22.97 34.44
CA ALA A 890 -2.55 -23.96 33.73
C ALA A 890 -2.85 -23.51 32.29
N GLU A 891 -3.20 -22.25 32.09
CA GLU A 891 -3.40 -21.68 30.74
C GLU A 891 -2.12 -21.77 29.89
N LEU A 892 -0.95 -21.41 30.45
CA LEU A 892 0.33 -21.59 29.77
C LEU A 892 0.64 -23.07 29.47
N ALA A 893 0.29 -24.00 30.36
CA ALA A 893 0.46 -25.43 30.13
C ALA A 893 -0.38 -25.97 28.96
N ALA A 894 -1.56 -25.39 28.74
CA ALA A 894 -2.40 -25.70 27.60
C ALA A 894 -1.88 -25.07 26.30
N VAL A 895 -1.46 -23.82 26.35
CA VAL A 895 -0.79 -23.10 25.25
C VAL A 895 0.46 -23.84 24.74
N LEU A 896 1.22 -24.47 25.65
CA LEU A 896 2.40 -25.27 25.32
C LEU A 896 2.08 -26.76 25.09
N HIS A 897 0.80 -27.17 25.08
CA HIS A 897 0.38 -28.56 24.93
C HIS A 897 1.17 -29.54 25.84
N MET A 898 1.07 -29.36 27.16
CA MET A 898 1.82 -30.11 28.17
C MET A 898 0.97 -31.24 28.81
N PRO A 899 0.87 -32.45 28.22
CA PRO A 899 0.20 -33.59 28.88
C PRO A 899 0.78 -33.93 30.25
N GLU A 900 2.08 -33.68 30.45
CA GLU A 900 2.80 -33.86 31.71
C GLU A 900 2.30 -32.95 32.85
N ALA A 901 1.59 -31.87 32.53
CA ALA A 901 1.02 -30.95 33.52
C ALA A 901 -0.37 -31.38 34.03
N VAL A 902 -1.09 -32.24 33.31
CA VAL A 902 -2.49 -32.61 33.57
C VAL A 902 -2.78 -32.98 35.04
N PRO A 903 -1.98 -33.81 35.74
CA PRO A 903 -2.26 -34.16 37.14
C PRO A 903 -2.20 -32.96 38.10
N HIS A 904 -1.38 -31.95 37.78
CA HIS A 904 -1.25 -30.74 38.59
C HIS A 904 -2.36 -29.72 38.26
N ILE A 905 -2.72 -29.58 36.98
CA ILE A 905 -3.86 -28.77 36.55
C ILE A 905 -5.17 -29.30 37.15
N ALA A 906 -5.36 -30.62 37.16
CA ALA A 906 -6.52 -31.26 37.79
C ALA A 906 -6.62 -30.95 39.29
N LYS A 907 -5.49 -30.90 40.00
CA LYS A 907 -5.43 -30.48 41.42
C LYS A 907 -5.82 -29.01 41.58
N CYS A 908 -5.34 -28.12 40.70
CA CYS A 908 -5.69 -26.69 40.68
C CYS A 908 -7.19 -26.48 40.43
N ALA A 909 -7.75 -27.10 39.40
CA ALA A 909 -9.18 -27.03 39.09
C ALA A 909 -10.06 -27.57 40.22
N ALA A 910 -9.61 -28.60 40.94
CA ALA A 910 -10.31 -29.12 42.12
C ALA A 910 -10.26 -28.17 43.34
N ALA A 911 -9.19 -27.39 43.50
CA ALA A 911 -9.11 -26.34 44.53
C ALA A 911 -10.03 -25.16 44.18
N ASN A 912 -10.02 -24.73 42.91
CA ASN A 912 -10.82 -23.60 42.40
C ASN A 912 -12.31 -23.96 42.16
N ASN A 913 -12.88 -24.88 42.93
CA ASN A 913 -14.29 -25.33 42.86
C ASN A 913 -14.79 -25.71 41.44
N SER A 914 -13.93 -26.29 40.61
CA SER A 914 -14.20 -26.58 39.19
C SER A 914 -14.54 -25.33 38.35
N SER A 915 -13.88 -24.22 38.64
CA SER A 915 -13.94 -22.96 37.90
C SER A 915 -12.52 -22.42 37.64
N GLY A 916 -12.40 -21.35 36.84
CA GLY A 916 -11.11 -20.75 36.47
C GLY A 916 -10.46 -21.36 35.22
N LYS A 917 -9.31 -20.79 34.84
CA LYS A 917 -8.52 -21.15 33.66
C LYS A 917 -8.05 -22.60 33.68
N ALA A 918 -7.83 -23.19 34.86
CA ALA A 918 -7.42 -24.58 35.01
C ALA A 918 -8.43 -25.59 34.42
N VAL A 919 -9.72 -25.26 34.36
CA VAL A 919 -10.72 -26.09 33.66
C VAL A 919 -10.51 -25.99 32.15
N THR A 920 -10.46 -24.76 31.60
CA THR A 920 -10.20 -24.47 30.18
C THR A 920 -8.87 -25.06 29.70
N ALA A 921 -7.86 -25.11 30.57
CA ALA A 921 -6.58 -25.72 30.25
C ALA A 921 -6.68 -27.24 30.00
N LEU A 922 -7.42 -27.98 30.84
CA LEU A 922 -7.67 -29.41 30.60
C LEU A 922 -8.47 -29.64 29.31
N VAL A 923 -9.41 -28.74 28.99
CA VAL A 923 -10.16 -28.74 27.73
C VAL A 923 -9.21 -28.63 26.53
N MET A 924 -8.35 -27.61 26.53
CA MET A 924 -7.41 -27.33 25.44
C MET A 924 -6.30 -28.38 25.29
N ILE A 925 -5.91 -29.08 26.37
CA ILE A 925 -4.94 -30.19 26.31
C ILE A 925 -5.55 -31.43 25.63
N GLY A 926 -6.86 -31.67 25.76
CA GLY A 926 -7.62 -32.63 24.93
C GLY A 926 -7.27 -34.12 25.03
N THR A 927 -6.24 -34.52 25.79
CA THR A 927 -5.81 -35.92 25.91
C THR A 927 -6.76 -36.76 26.77
N ASP A 928 -6.75 -38.08 26.61
CA ASP A 928 -7.55 -39.01 27.44
C ASP A 928 -7.33 -38.81 28.94
N ALA A 929 -6.11 -38.45 29.35
CA ALA A 929 -5.78 -38.10 30.74
C ALA A 929 -6.47 -36.81 31.20
N ALA A 930 -6.51 -35.78 30.35
CA ALA A 930 -7.19 -34.52 30.65
C ALA A 930 -8.73 -34.67 30.66
N ILE A 931 -9.28 -35.46 29.72
CA ILE A 931 -10.70 -35.82 29.67
C ILE A 931 -11.10 -36.64 30.90
N ALA A 932 -10.27 -37.60 31.33
CA ALA A 932 -10.49 -38.35 32.55
C ALA A 932 -10.40 -37.46 33.81
N ALA A 933 -9.49 -36.48 33.84
CA ALA A 933 -9.43 -35.50 34.92
C ALA A 933 -10.70 -34.64 34.99
N LEU A 934 -11.15 -34.06 33.86
CA LEU A 934 -12.39 -33.27 33.77
C LEU A 934 -13.64 -34.04 34.21
N ALA A 935 -13.73 -35.32 33.86
CA ALA A 935 -14.84 -36.19 34.26
C ALA A 935 -14.88 -36.45 35.78
N ASN A 936 -13.71 -36.49 36.42
CA ASN A 936 -13.53 -36.74 37.86
C ASN A 936 -13.63 -35.47 38.73
N LEU A 937 -13.63 -34.27 38.15
CA LEU A 937 -13.82 -33.03 38.92
C LEU A 937 -15.21 -32.96 39.57
N PRO A 938 -15.34 -32.29 40.74
CA PRO A 938 -16.64 -31.91 41.29
C PRO A 938 -17.49 -31.14 40.28
N LEU A 939 -18.81 -31.20 40.41
CA LEU A 939 -19.67 -30.29 39.63
C LEU A 939 -19.49 -28.85 40.17
N PRO A 940 -19.28 -27.83 39.31
CA PRO A 940 -19.22 -26.45 39.77
C PRO A 940 -20.54 -26.04 40.42
N ARG A 941 -20.47 -25.23 41.47
CA ARG A 941 -21.68 -24.61 42.06
C ARG A 941 -22.27 -23.62 41.06
N VAL A 942 -23.57 -23.71 40.81
CA VAL A 942 -24.27 -22.84 39.86
C VAL A 942 -24.83 -21.63 40.58
N ASP A 943 -23.97 -20.70 40.95
CA ASP A 943 -24.43 -19.34 41.20
C ASP A 943 -24.85 -18.69 39.86
N GLY A 944 -25.99 -17.99 39.87
CA GLY A 944 -26.72 -17.60 38.65
C GLY A 944 -26.06 -16.52 37.77
N LYS A 945 -24.73 -16.39 37.79
CA LYS A 945 -23.95 -15.37 37.07
C LYS A 945 -22.67 -15.89 36.40
N SER A 946 -22.21 -17.12 36.69
CA SER A 946 -20.92 -17.63 36.22
C SER A 946 -21.00 -18.32 34.84
N GLY A 947 -20.07 -17.97 33.93
CA GLY A 947 -19.98 -18.58 32.59
C GLY A 947 -19.36 -19.98 32.57
N ALA A 948 -18.55 -20.33 33.58
CA ALA A 948 -17.77 -21.56 33.62
C ALA A 948 -18.60 -22.84 33.52
N ALA A 949 -19.81 -22.85 34.11
CA ALA A 949 -20.73 -24.00 34.02
C ALA A 949 -21.21 -24.26 32.57
N ALA A 950 -21.36 -23.21 31.76
CA ALA A 950 -21.72 -23.35 30.34
C ALA A 950 -20.55 -23.88 29.50
N GLU A 951 -19.34 -23.39 29.78
CA GLU A 951 -18.09 -23.79 29.11
C GLU A 951 -17.77 -25.28 29.35
N TYR A 952 -17.87 -25.72 30.61
CA TYR A 952 -17.68 -27.11 31.03
C TYR A 952 -18.62 -28.08 30.28
N VAL A 953 -19.90 -27.74 30.17
CA VAL A 953 -20.92 -28.58 29.52
C VAL A 953 -20.78 -28.58 27.99
N ARG A 954 -20.51 -27.41 27.38
CA ARG A 954 -20.25 -27.29 25.93
C ARG A 954 -19.10 -28.19 25.51
N THR A 955 -18.00 -28.17 26.27
CA THR A 955 -16.82 -29.00 25.97
C THR A 955 -17.13 -30.48 26.10
N LEU A 956 -17.75 -30.92 27.19
CA LEU A 956 -18.06 -32.35 27.39
C LEU A 956 -18.87 -32.90 26.20
N GLY A 957 -19.80 -32.11 25.65
CA GLY A 957 -20.54 -32.43 24.41
C GLY A 957 -19.66 -32.64 23.19
N GLN A 958 -18.68 -31.76 22.97
CA GLN A 958 -17.77 -31.83 21.83
C GLN A 958 -16.88 -33.08 21.85
N THR A 959 -16.46 -33.57 23.04
CA THR A 959 -15.57 -34.74 23.13
C THR A 959 -16.19 -36.06 22.66
N ARG A 960 -17.54 -36.18 22.70
CA ARG A 960 -18.33 -37.38 22.36
C ARG A 960 -17.92 -38.71 23.06
N SER A 961 -17.00 -38.68 24.03
CA SER A 961 -16.50 -39.89 24.70
C SER A 961 -17.57 -40.57 25.57
N PRO A 962 -17.54 -41.91 25.76
CA PRO A 962 -18.53 -42.61 26.59
C PRO A 962 -18.60 -42.08 28.04
N ARG A 963 -17.47 -41.65 28.62
CA ARG A 963 -17.40 -41.03 29.95
C ARG A 963 -18.01 -39.63 29.96
N ALA A 964 -17.78 -38.81 28.93
CA ALA A 964 -18.43 -37.51 28.82
C ALA A 964 -19.95 -37.64 28.61
N VAL A 965 -20.40 -38.58 27.77
CA VAL A 965 -21.83 -38.89 27.60
C VAL A 965 -22.47 -39.34 28.93
N ALA A 966 -21.79 -40.18 29.71
CA ALA A 966 -22.27 -40.56 31.05
C ALA A 966 -22.34 -39.35 32.01
N ARG A 967 -21.35 -38.45 31.98
CA ARG A 967 -21.32 -37.22 32.81
C ARG A 967 -22.42 -36.23 32.41
N LEU A 968 -22.69 -36.06 31.11
CA LEU A 968 -23.79 -35.25 30.59
C LEU A 968 -25.17 -35.84 30.95
N ARG A 969 -25.34 -37.17 30.86
CA ARG A 969 -26.58 -37.85 31.31
C ARG A 969 -26.86 -37.58 32.80
N ALA A 970 -25.83 -37.53 33.64
CA ALA A 970 -25.98 -37.22 35.08
C ALA A 970 -26.32 -35.75 35.38
N LEU A 971 -26.05 -34.82 34.47
CA LEU A 971 -26.47 -33.42 34.60
C LEU A 971 -27.98 -33.25 34.36
N LEU A 972 -28.55 -33.96 33.38
CA LEU A 972 -29.99 -33.93 33.06
C LEU A 972 -30.91 -34.38 34.21
N THR A 973 -30.36 -34.96 35.29
CA THR A 973 -31.10 -35.44 36.46
C THR A 973 -30.98 -34.54 37.69
N ASN A 974 -30.30 -33.38 37.59
CA ASN A 974 -30.05 -32.50 38.73
C ASN A 974 -30.81 -31.16 38.59
N THR A 975 -32.02 -31.08 39.15
CA THR A 975 -32.99 -29.98 38.89
C THR A 975 -33.38 -29.24 40.18
N ALA A 976 -32.42 -28.91 41.04
CA ALA A 976 -32.70 -28.39 42.39
C ALA A 976 -33.03 -26.88 42.45
N ASP A 977 -32.58 -26.07 41.49
CA ASP A 977 -32.79 -24.62 41.46
C ASP A 977 -32.83 -24.01 40.05
N ALA A 978 -33.05 -22.70 39.97
CA ALA A 978 -33.13 -21.96 38.71
C ALA A 978 -31.79 -21.82 37.97
N GLY A 979 -30.64 -21.99 38.64
CA GLY A 979 -29.34 -22.05 37.98
C GLY A 979 -29.16 -23.38 37.24
N SER A 980 -29.57 -24.47 37.90
CA SER A 980 -29.52 -25.85 37.40
C SER A 980 -30.20 -26.01 36.03
N ALA A 981 -31.32 -25.31 35.80
CA ALA A 981 -32.08 -25.39 34.55
C ALA A 981 -31.23 -25.08 33.30
N ARG A 982 -30.45 -23.99 33.32
CA ARG A 982 -29.60 -23.60 32.17
C ARG A 982 -28.47 -24.60 31.90
N VAL A 983 -28.02 -25.32 32.92
CA VAL A 983 -27.02 -26.39 32.82
C VAL A 983 -27.64 -27.65 32.20
N CYS A 984 -28.89 -27.98 32.55
CA CYS A 984 -29.67 -29.03 31.89
C CYS A 984 -29.92 -28.72 30.40
N ASP A 985 -30.27 -27.47 30.06
CA ASP A 985 -30.50 -27.04 28.66
C ASP A 985 -29.25 -27.27 27.79
N LEU A 986 -28.09 -26.83 28.29
CA LEU A 986 -26.81 -27.02 27.60
C LEU A 986 -26.41 -28.50 27.54
N ALA A 987 -26.73 -29.30 28.56
CA ALA A 987 -26.46 -30.74 28.56
C ALA A 987 -27.35 -31.51 27.56
N ALA A 988 -28.63 -31.12 27.43
CA ALA A 988 -29.56 -31.67 26.45
C ALA A 988 -29.10 -31.34 25.03
N HIS A 989 -28.74 -30.08 24.76
CA HIS A 989 -28.20 -29.66 23.47
C HIS A 989 -26.88 -30.39 23.15
N ALA A 990 -25.95 -30.48 24.11
CA ALA A 990 -24.70 -31.23 23.97
C ALA A 990 -24.93 -32.71 23.63
N LEU A 991 -25.89 -33.38 24.27
CA LEU A 991 -26.27 -34.76 23.97
C LEU A 991 -26.93 -34.90 22.58
N SER A 992 -27.70 -33.91 22.13
CA SER A 992 -28.28 -33.89 20.78
C SER A 992 -27.22 -33.87 19.66
N LEU A 993 -26.10 -33.18 19.90
CA LEU A 993 -24.94 -33.13 18.98
C LEU A 993 -24.03 -34.37 19.10
N ALA A 994 -24.15 -35.15 20.17
CA ALA A 994 -23.35 -36.34 20.42
C ALA A 994 -24.04 -37.65 20.02
N ILE A 995 -25.39 -37.71 20.01
CA ILE A 995 -26.16 -38.94 19.77
C ILE A 995 -27.28 -38.73 18.73
N PRO A 996 -26.96 -38.80 17.41
CA PRO A 996 -27.97 -38.80 16.35
C PRO A 996 -28.55 -40.21 16.12
N PRO A 997 -29.84 -40.37 15.77
CA PRO A 997 -30.91 -39.36 15.76
C PRO A 997 -31.65 -39.34 17.11
N GLY A 998 -31.38 -38.33 17.94
CA GLY A 998 -32.15 -38.02 19.16
C GLY A 998 -33.20 -36.92 18.95
N PRO A 999 -34.00 -36.60 19.98
CA PRO A 999 -34.98 -35.51 19.90
C PRO A 999 -34.33 -34.16 19.59
N GLY A 1000 -34.80 -33.46 18.55
CA GLY A 1000 -34.30 -32.12 18.23
C GLY A 1000 -34.53 -31.14 19.39
N PHE A 1001 -33.50 -30.35 19.72
CA PHE A 1001 -33.49 -29.37 20.80
C PHE A 1001 -33.21 -27.97 20.25
N ASP A 1002 -34.17 -27.06 20.44
CA ASP A 1002 -34.06 -25.65 20.07
C ASP A 1002 -33.76 -24.81 21.32
N ILE A 1003 -32.74 -23.96 21.23
CA ILE A 1003 -32.25 -23.11 22.33
C ILE A 1003 -33.14 -21.86 22.50
N CYS A 1004 -33.96 -21.52 21.50
CA CYS A 1004 -34.81 -20.33 21.46
C CYS A 1004 -36.27 -20.58 21.94
N ALA A 1005 -36.59 -21.79 22.39
CA ALA A 1005 -37.95 -22.18 22.78
C ALA A 1005 -38.43 -21.53 24.10
N PHE A 1006 -39.74 -21.29 24.21
CA PHE A 1006 -40.36 -20.81 25.46
C PHE A 1006 -40.26 -21.84 26.59
N VAL A 1007 -40.24 -21.36 27.85
CA VAL A 1007 -40.02 -22.19 29.06
C VAL A 1007 -40.97 -23.39 29.17
N GLU A 1008 -42.23 -23.25 28.74
CA GLU A 1008 -43.21 -24.35 28.76
C GLU A 1008 -42.86 -25.49 27.79
N GLN A 1009 -42.14 -25.21 26.70
CA GLN A 1009 -41.66 -26.21 25.74
C GLN A 1009 -40.34 -26.85 26.21
N ARG A 1010 -39.52 -26.13 26.98
CA ARG A 1010 -38.24 -26.59 27.53
C ARG A 1010 -38.41 -27.83 28.42
N ASP A 1011 -39.32 -27.78 29.38
CA ASP A 1011 -39.49 -28.87 30.36
C ASP A 1011 -40.05 -30.14 29.70
N VAL A 1012 -40.86 -29.99 28.65
CA VAL A 1012 -41.29 -31.08 27.77
C VAL A 1012 -40.08 -31.67 27.02
N LYS A 1013 -39.22 -30.83 26.44
CA LYS A 1013 -38.02 -31.27 25.71
C LYS A 1013 -36.98 -31.98 26.58
N ILE A 1014 -36.78 -31.53 27.82
CA ILE A 1014 -35.93 -32.24 28.80
C ILE A 1014 -36.50 -33.63 29.09
N LYS A 1015 -37.82 -33.74 29.26
CA LYS A 1015 -38.50 -35.02 29.50
C LYS A 1015 -38.41 -35.96 28.28
N GLU A 1016 -38.61 -35.46 27.06
CA GLU A 1016 -38.39 -36.23 25.81
C GLU A 1016 -36.98 -36.82 25.77
N TRP A 1017 -35.96 -36.04 26.13
CA TRP A 1017 -34.57 -36.48 26.19
C TRP A 1017 -34.31 -37.53 27.28
N GLN A 1018 -34.85 -37.35 28.48
CA GLN A 1018 -34.78 -38.35 29.56
C GLN A 1018 -35.44 -39.67 29.13
N GLU A 1019 -36.62 -39.62 28.52
CA GLU A 1019 -37.33 -40.80 28.02
C GLU A 1019 -36.63 -41.48 26.84
N TYR A 1020 -35.97 -40.73 25.95
CA TYR A 1020 -35.15 -41.28 24.87
C TYR A 1020 -33.90 -41.98 25.42
N LEU A 1021 -33.17 -41.32 26.33
CA LEU A 1021 -31.92 -41.83 26.90
C LEU A 1021 -32.13 -43.04 27.83
N GLY A 1022 -33.32 -43.18 28.43
CA GLY A 1022 -33.74 -44.37 29.17
C GLY A 1022 -34.17 -45.56 28.29
N LYS A 1023 -34.44 -45.34 27.00
CA LYS A 1023 -34.73 -46.40 26.00
C LYS A 1023 -33.47 -46.83 25.24
N GLN A 1024 -32.46 -45.96 25.15
CA GLN A 1024 -31.11 -46.34 24.72
C GLN A 1024 -30.46 -47.27 25.75
N PRO A 1025 -29.61 -48.23 25.35
CA PRO A 1025 -28.78 -48.96 26.31
C PRO A 1025 -27.95 -47.96 27.13
N ALA A 1026 -27.77 -48.27 28.42
CA ALA A 1026 -26.74 -47.61 29.21
C ALA A 1026 -25.39 -47.83 28.51
N PRO A 1027 -24.49 -46.83 28.44
CA PRO A 1027 -23.16 -47.02 27.90
C PRO A 1027 -22.46 -48.09 28.74
N GLY A 1028 -22.35 -49.30 28.18
CA GLY A 1028 -21.99 -50.51 28.91
C GLY A 1028 -20.57 -50.45 29.45
N GLY A 1029 -20.38 -50.99 30.65
CA GLY A 1029 -19.04 -51.17 31.21
C GLY A 1029 -18.32 -52.33 30.53
N GLY A 1030 -17.20 -52.03 29.87
CA GLY A 1030 -16.21 -53.01 29.42
C GLY A 1030 -16.32 -53.47 27.96
N PRO A 1031 -15.22 -53.94 27.36
CA PRO A 1031 -13.86 -54.00 27.93
C PRO A 1031 -13.23 -52.61 28.13
#